data_AF-A0A158B2N6-F1
#
_entry.id   AF-A0A158B2N6-F1
#
_cell.length_a   1.000
_cell.length_b   1.000
_cell.length_c   1.000
_cell.angle_alpha   90.00
_cell.angle_beta   90.00
_cell.angle_gamma   90.00
#
_symmetry.space_group_name_H-M   'P 1'
#
loop_
_entity.id
_entity.type
_entity.pdbx_description
1 polymer ?
#
loop_
_entity_poly.entity_id
_entity_poly.type
_entity_poly.pdbx_seq_one_letter_code
_entity_poly.pdbx_strand_id
1 'polypeptide(L)'
;MIISPPFLPAAGLRNSDATANPPILDLMMDEVDKYELAHGNYPIAFDRRWHCGAHLMPSMQNEKVRAIADGEVVAYRVCQKAYDGGGGTRDSNAGFVLLKHTTETGEGRTLTFYSLYMHLLDLSSYNGADGRLLPEFLQMPTPGGDTEPSPAQKGVNLKVRRKDVLGWVGACHAQQHLHFEIFMTKADHDAYFGRTQLGKRVASMATGNDCWGHIYYVIPAGSSFRALPPGVDSHNKLNGIAFDALQAGRNAEQLFVEMFFHKGSKFTNVWAVSGESRTLLTPTPVKEAGYEYDMYKRATALYPACPSDGYELLRFGRILSPSPTLGLATGATPPPVDASVQGNPRPRDAQNPRATWTRVTFAAGREGYIDVSPDTILKLSDADFSGLAGWEKISEGNTPFSADGLCDIDALKKIVKDTKEHQTPQQIALKEEHTKEDVLANYVKSNKAVREQLRGFVCEAPSEWDSSHNEERYRKLKDEGEFYHGDEDGYKAFIKLLKSFQFWDKTGFASGEKLWFFHPLAFVRHFRKCGWLSKDELAATFPRYPFYTETGDQRSAITTNNDVYRVTMNIARQRLENHAVALNECTRKYIGSNSQRLALFLAQVFLETAQWRNPGGTKRLMHEWGFGRYSAANPATQYYGPFYGHGIMQLTWAGNFAAYGQYRGIPVNSSDTYVERLPGAAARITKTSRHYSANPADGGELMLWYPRYDPDLIAENVSYACDSGGFYWVSKRFSRGINISRVADEPFSPSNIGFINRLVNGGGNGYYERQAYSVYILSLLNDKADVSEAVTITPPSPKSSILANMLRPE
;
A
#
# COMPACT_ATOMS: atom_id res chain seq x y z
N MET A 1 -1.20 2.69 3.65
CA MET A 1 -1.92 3.94 3.49
C MET A 1 -3.21 3.62 2.77
N ILE A 2 -4.31 4.28 3.11
CA ILE A 2 -5.58 4.13 2.39
C ILE A 2 -5.70 5.26 1.37
N ILE A 3 -5.65 4.93 0.08
CA ILE A 3 -5.74 5.91 -1.01
C ILE A 3 -6.53 5.36 -2.22
N SER A 4 -7.41 6.17 -2.79
CA SER A 4 -8.20 5.90 -4.01
C SER A 4 -7.67 6.68 -5.20
N PRO A 5 -7.96 6.27 -6.45
CA PRO A 5 -8.00 7.21 -7.56
C PRO A 5 -9.12 8.27 -7.39
N PRO A 6 -9.06 9.40 -8.11
CA PRO A 6 -10.07 10.47 -8.06
C PRO A 6 -11.42 10.05 -8.69
N PHE A 7 -11.43 8.97 -9.46
CA PHE A 7 -12.60 8.34 -10.08
C PHE A 7 -12.69 6.88 -9.64
N LEU A 8 -13.90 6.32 -9.58
CA LEU A 8 -14.16 4.97 -9.08
C LEU A 8 -15.08 4.21 -10.06
N PRO A 9 -14.60 3.89 -11.27
CA PRO A 9 -15.42 3.26 -12.29
C PRO A 9 -15.92 1.88 -11.84
N ALA A 10 -17.19 1.58 -12.15
CA ALA A 10 -17.80 0.30 -11.80
C ALA A 10 -17.06 -0.91 -12.40
N ALA A 11 -16.40 -0.74 -13.55
CA ALA A 11 -15.55 -1.76 -14.17
C ALA A 11 -14.37 -2.16 -13.27
N GLY A 12 -13.84 -1.22 -12.47
CA GLY A 12 -12.74 -1.44 -11.53
C GLY A 12 -13.12 -2.26 -10.29
N LEU A 13 -14.42 -2.43 -10.02
CA LEU A 13 -14.93 -3.22 -8.87
C LEU A 13 -15.19 -4.69 -9.22
N ARG A 14 -14.95 -5.10 -10.47
CA ARG A 14 -15.14 -6.49 -10.90
C ARG A 14 -14.05 -7.38 -10.30
N ASN A 15 -14.41 -8.63 -9.99
CA ASN A 15 -13.41 -9.60 -9.58
C ASN A 15 -12.44 -9.88 -10.73
N SER A 16 -11.15 -9.71 -10.50
CA SER A 16 -10.12 -10.11 -11.47
C SER A 16 -10.03 -11.63 -11.57
N ASP A 17 -9.79 -12.13 -12.78
CA ASP A 17 -9.50 -13.55 -13.00
C ASP A 17 -8.23 -13.94 -12.23
N ALA A 18 -8.38 -14.79 -11.23
CA ALA A 18 -7.28 -15.28 -10.40
C ALA A 18 -6.29 -16.18 -11.17
N THR A 19 -6.67 -16.65 -12.36
CA THR A 19 -5.87 -17.53 -13.21
C THR A 19 -5.03 -16.78 -14.23
N ALA A 20 -5.29 -15.49 -14.46
CA ALA A 20 -4.56 -14.66 -15.42
C ALA A 20 -3.04 -14.67 -15.18
N ASN A 21 -2.28 -14.75 -16.27
CA ASN A 21 -0.83 -14.60 -16.28
C ASN A 21 -0.41 -13.75 -17.50
N PRO A 22 0.04 -12.49 -17.33
CA PRO A 22 0.35 -11.81 -16.06
C PRO A 22 -0.89 -11.58 -15.18
N PRO A 23 -0.72 -11.55 -13.83
CA PRO A 23 -1.83 -11.28 -12.92
C PRO A 23 -2.29 -9.82 -13.01
N ILE A 24 -3.60 -9.59 -12.89
CA ILE A 24 -4.17 -8.25 -12.75
C ILE A 24 -4.01 -7.81 -11.30
N LEU A 25 -3.11 -6.84 -11.05
CA LEU A 25 -2.74 -6.41 -9.71
C LEU A 25 -3.70 -5.36 -9.13
N ASP A 26 -4.16 -4.41 -9.95
CA ASP A 26 -5.01 -3.30 -9.51
C ASP A 26 -5.97 -2.86 -10.63
N LEU A 27 -7.06 -3.61 -10.79
CA LEU A 27 -8.04 -3.36 -11.85
C LEU A 27 -8.66 -1.96 -11.75
N MET A 28 -8.82 -1.42 -10.54
CA MET A 28 -9.35 -0.07 -10.35
C MET A 28 -8.44 0.97 -11.01
N MET A 29 -7.13 0.89 -10.76
CA MET A 29 -6.18 1.78 -11.41
C MET A 29 -6.05 1.51 -12.92
N ASP A 30 -6.16 0.26 -13.36
CA ASP A 30 -6.11 -0.09 -14.80
C ASP A 30 -7.28 0.51 -15.59
N GLU A 31 -8.46 0.63 -14.97
CA GLU A 31 -9.61 1.32 -15.58
C GLU A 31 -9.45 2.84 -15.54
N VAL A 32 -8.95 3.41 -14.43
CA VAL A 32 -8.76 4.87 -14.30
C VAL A 32 -7.63 5.38 -15.21
N ASP A 33 -6.59 4.59 -15.47
CA ASP A 33 -5.54 4.95 -16.42
C ASP A 33 -6.08 5.21 -17.84
N LYS A 34 -7.22 4.63 -18.20
CA LYS A 34 -7.88 4.87 -19.50
C LYS A 34 -8.50 6.26 -19.59
N TYR A 35 -8.71 6.93 -18.46
CA TYR A 35 -9.25 8.29 -18.42
C TYR A 35 -8.18 9.35 -18.67
N GLU A 36 -6.89 9.00 -18.59
CA GLU A 36 -5.83 9.93 -18.91
C GLU A 36 -5.85 10.30 -20.40
N LEU A 37 -5.94 11.60 -20.66
CA LEU A 37 -5.95 12.15 -21.99
C LEU A 37 -4.54 12.27 -22.54
N ALA A 38 -4.39 12.05 -23.85
CA ALA A 38 -3.10 12.23 -24.53
C ALA A 38 -2.73 13.70 -24.80
N HIS A 39 -3.54 14.66 -24.31
CA HIS A 39 -3.24 16.09 -24.26
C HIS A 39 -3.17 16.52 -22.77
N GLY A 40 -2.27 17.44 -22.43
CA GLY A 40 -1.96 17.71 -21.01
C GLY A 40 -1.22 16.53 -20.36
N ASN A 41 -0.16 16.04 -21.01
CA ASN A 41 0.65 14.94 -20.48
C ASN A 41 1.59 15.45 -19.41
N TYR A 42 1.63 14.81 -18.24
CA TYR A 42 2.67 15.11 -17.25
C TYR A 42 4.08 14.71 -17.78
N PRO A 43 5.15 15.49 -17.56
CA PRO A 43 5.19 16.84 -16.96
C PRO A 43 5.23 17.98 -18.00
N ILE A 44 4.79 17.75 -19.25
CA ILE A 44 5.04 18.64 -20.40
C ILE A 44 3.71 19.04 -21.07
N ALA A 45 3.42 20.34 -21.05
CA ALA A 45 2.25 20.92 -21.72
C ALA A 45 2.44 20.94 -23.24
N PHE A 46 1.34 21.19 -23.97
CA PHE A 46 1.37 21.28 -25.43
C PHE A 46 2.27 22.41 -25.95
N ASP A 47 2.42 23.49 -25.17
CA ASP A 47 3.27 24.66 -25.43
C ASP A 47 4.70 24.46 -24.87
N ARG A 48 5.09 23.21 -24.60
CA ARG A 48 6.39 22.78 -24.05
C ARG A 48 6.68 23.25 -22.62
N ARG A 49 5.77 23.96 -21.94
CA ARG A 49 6.00 24.38 -20.55
C ARG A 49 5.78 23.25 -19.55
N TRP A 50 6.18 23.47 -18.30
CA TRP A 50 5.81 22.59 -17.20
C TRP A 50 4.28 22.38 -17.16
N HIS A 51 3.87 21.12 -17.09
CA HIS A 51 2.50 20.68 -16.84
C HIS A 51 2.49 19.80 -15.60
N CYS A 52 2.09 20.38 -14.48
CA CYS A 52 2.30 19.81 -13.16
C CYS A 52 1.27 18.72 -12.77
N GLY A 53 0.29 18.49 -13.64
CA GLY A 53 -0.76 17.48 -13.46
C GLY A 53 -0.98 16.59 -14.67
N ALA A 54 -2.08 15.86 -14.65
CA ALA A 54 -2.59 15.09 -15.77
C ALA A 54 -4.06 15.44 -16.03
N HIS A 55 -4.45 15.49 -17.30
CA HIS A 55 -5.86 15.67 -17.68
C HIS A 55 -6.58 14.34 -17.70
N LEU A 56 -7.68 14.25 -16.94
CA LEU A 56 -8.49 13.05 -16.81
C LEU A 56 -9.91 13.31 -17.31
N MET A 57 -10.43 12.45 -18.18
CA MET A 57 -11.80 12.50 -18.66
C MET A 57 -12.47 11.13 -18.52
N PRO A 58 -13.44 10.98 -17.59
CA PRO A 58 -14.19 9.74 -17.46
C PRO A 58 -15.09 9.52 -18.68
N SER A 59 -15.35 8.24 -19.00
CA SER A 59 -16.21 7.87 -20.14
C SER A 59 -17.66 8.35 -20.00
N MET A 60 -18.12 8.61 -18.77
CA MET A 60 -19.45 9.13 -18.47
C MET A 60 -19.33 10.48 -17.76
N GLN A 61 -20.02 11.49 -18.29
CA GLN A 61 -19.97 12.87 -17.76
C GLN A 61 -20.51 13.00 -16.32
N ASN A 62 -21.34 12.05 -15.87
CA ASN A 62 -21.91 12.04 -14.52
C ASN A 62 -21.01 11.35 -13.47
N GLU A 63 -19.82 10.86 -13.86
CA GLU A 63 -18.88 10.27 -12.92
C GLU A 63 -18.36 11.35 -11.95
N LYS A 64 -18.36 10.99 -10.66
CA LYS A 64 -18.08 11.92 -9.57
C LYS A 64 -16.58 12.02 -9.34
N VAL A 65 -16.07 13.25 -9.24
CA VAL A 65 -14.70 13.53 -8.78
C VAL A 65 -14.67 13.38 -7.26
N ARG A 66 -13.72 12.61 -6.73
CA ARG A 66 -13.66 12.27 -5.31
C ARG A 66 -12.30 12.51 -4.69
N ALA A 67 -12.29 12.82 -3.39
CA ALA A 67 -11.06 12.95 -2.62
C ALA A 67 -10.31 11.60 -2.56
N ILE A 68 -9.01 11.62 -2.93
CA ILE A 68 -8.18 10.40 -2.97
C ILE A 68 -7.80 9.86 -1.60
N ALA A 69 -7.81 10.71 -0.56
CA ALA A 69 -7.49 10.38 0.82
C ALA A 69 -8.20 11.37 1.76
N ASP A 70 -8.27 11.06 3.06
CA ASP A 70 -8.69 12.02 4.07
C ASP A 70 -7.75 13.23 4.03
N GLY A 71 -8.30 14.45 4.13
CA GLY A 71 -7.51 15.65 3.96
C GLY A 71 -8.13 16.92 4.53
N GLU A 72 -7.27 17.89 4.78
CA GLU A 72 -7.63 19.26 5.17
C GLU A 72 -7.70 20.12 3.91
N VAL A 73 -8.75 20.94 3.80
CA VAL A 73 -8.88 21.85 2.65
C VAL A 73 -7.89 23.00 2.85
N VAL A 74 -7.03 23.23 1.86
CA VAL A 74 -6.06 24.33 1.85
C VAL A 74 -6.66 25.55 1.18
N ALA A 75 -7.24 25.36 0.00
CA ALA A 75 -7.92 26.39 -0.77
C ALA A 75 -9.01 25.75 -1.65
N TYR A 76 -10.02 26.53 -2.01
CA TYR A 76 -11.09 26.05 -2.90
C TYR A 76 -11.77 27.20 -3.64
N ARG A 77 -12.45 26.88 -4.73
CA ARG A 77 -13.30 27.79 -5.50
C ARG A 77 -14.53 27.05 -6.00
N VAL A 78 -15.71 27.64 -5.83
CA VAL A 78 -16.98 27.13 -6.36
C VAL A 78 -17.58 28.23 -7.22
N CYS A 79 -17.79 27.94 -8.50
CA CYS A 79 -18.32 28.90 -9.45
C CYS A 79 -19.81 28.66 -9.70
N GLN A 80 -20.59 29.73 -9.79
CA GLN A 80 -22.01 29.64 -10.14
C GLN A 80 -22.22 29.30 -11.62
N LYS A 81 -21.35 29.83 -12.51
CA LYS A 81 -21.40 29.65 -13.96
C LYS A 81 -20.00 29.42 -14.51
N ALA A 82 -19.91 28.81 -15.70
CA ALA A 82 -18.70 28.89 -16.52
C ALA A 82 -18.39 30.36 -16.89
N TYR A 83 -17.14 30.63 -17.22
CA TYR A 83 -16.66 31.95 -17.60
C TYR A 83 -15.88 31.90 -18.91
N ASP A 84 -15.65 33.08 -19.48
CA ASP A 84 -14.94 33.23 -20.75
C ASP A 84 -13.43 33.06 -20.57
N GLY A 85 -12.90 31.97 -21.13
CA GLY A 85 -11.47 31.67 -21.17
C GLY A 85 -10.71 32.42 -22.27
N GLY A 86 -11.22 33.56 -22.75
CA GLY A 86 -10.58 34.40 -23.76
C GLY A 86 -11.08 34.19 -25.19
N GLY A 87 -12.06 33.31 -25.39
CA GLY A 87 -12.66 33.00 -26.70
C GLY A 87 -13.96 33.75 -26.99
N GLY A 88 -14.43 34.63 -26.10
CA GLY A 88 -15.72 35.30 -26.22
C GLY A 88 -16.90 34.44 -25.78
N THR A 89 -16.64 33.21 -25.29
CA THR A 89 -17.66 32.21 -24.93
C THR A 89 -17.38 31.66 -23.54
N ARG A 90 -18.43 31.50 -22.73
CA ARG A 90 -18.31 30.94 -21.37
C ARG A 90 -18.14 29.42 -21.39
N ASP A 91 -16.91 28.97 -21.61
CA ASP A 91 -16.56 27.57 -21.88
C ASP A 91 -15.52 27.00 -20.89
N SER A 92 -15.20 27.76 -19.84
CA SER A 92 -14.15 27.43 -18.89
C SER A 92 -14.70 27.40 -17.47
N ASN A 93 -14.32 26.37 -16.71
CA ASN A 93 -14.68 26.16 -15.32
C ASN A 93 -13.43 26.38 -14.45
N ALA A 94 -13.54 27.30 -13.48
CA ALA A 94 -12.45 27.61 -12.54
C ALA A 94 -12.64 26.94 -11.18
N GLY A 95 -13.67 26.10 -11.01
CA GLY A 95 -13.91 25.42 -9.75
C GLY A 95 -12.73 24.52 -9.38
N PHE A 96 -12.33 24.52 -8.12
CA PHE A 96 -11.29 23.63 -7.64
C PHE A 96 -11.36 23.34 -6.15
N VAL A 97 -10.68 22.27 -5.75
CA VAL A 97 -10.34 21.98 -4.36
C VAL A 97 -8.86 21.62 -4.28
N LEU A 98 -8.14 22.23 -3.35
CA LEU A 98 -6.76 21.85 -2.98
C LEU A 98 -6.78 21.25 -1.58
N LEU A 99 -6.29 20.02 -1.46
CA LEU A 99 -6.26 19.27 -0.21
C LEU A 99 -4.83 19.05 0.27
N LYS A 100 -4.63 19.10 1.60
CA LYS A 100 -3.43 18.60 2.29
C LYS A 100 -3.74 17.26 2.93
N HIS A 101 -2.84 16.31 2.75
CA HIS A 101 -2.93 14.97 3.32
C HIS A 101 -1.77 14.70 4.25
N THR A 102 -2.00 13.89 5.29
CA THR A 102 -0.94 13.42 6.19
C THR A 102 -1.26 12.00 6.63
N THR A 103 -0.31 11.10 6.43
CA THR A 103 -0.45 9.68 6.78
C THR A 103 0.91 9.06 7.09
N GLU A 104 0.96 7.75 7.31
CA GLU A 104 2.17 6.99 7.59
C GLU A 104 2.36 5.86 6.57
N THR A 105 3.61 5.55 6.26
CA THR A 105 3.99 4.47 5.32
C THR A 105 4.90 3.42 5.95
N GLY A 106 5.14 3.56 7.24
CA GLY A 106 6.09 2.79 8.04
C GLY A 106 6.18 3.41 9.43
N GLU A 107 6.86 2.73 10.35
CA GLU A 107 7.07 3.22 11.71
C GLU A 107 7.81 4.57 11.70
N GLY A 108 7.15 5.62 12.20
CA GLY A 108 7.71 6.96 12.25
C GLY A 108 7.97 7.59 10.87
N ARG A 109 7.36 7.08 9.80
CA ARG A 109 7.54 7.57 8.43
C ARG A 109 6.28 8.27 7.92
N THR A 110 6.16 9.54 8.28
CA THR A 110 5.06 10.43 7.88
C THR A 110 5.20 10.93 6.45
N LEU A 111 4.15 10.78 5.65
CA LEU A 111 4.02 11.33 4.31
C LEU A 111 3.03 12.50 4.32
N THR A 112 3.50 13.69 3.94
CA THR A 112 2.66 14.88 3.72
C THR A 112 2.67 15.24 2.25
N PHE A 113 1.50 15.31 1.62
CA PHE A 113 1.37 15.67 0.21
C PHE A 113 0.08 16.42 -0.04
N TYR A 114 -0.04 17.03 -1.21
CA TYR A 114 -1.16 17.84 -1.61
C TYR A 114 -1.78 17.26 -2.88
N SER A 115 -3.10 17.39 -3.02
CA SER A 115 -3.80 17.06 -4.26
C SER A 115 -4.72 18.19 -4.71
N LEU A 116 -4.60 18.58 -5.98
CA LEU A 116 -5.41 19.62 -6.61
C LEU A 116 -6.37 19.00 -7.62
N TYR A 117 -7.64 19.35 -7.51
CA TYR A 117 -8.71 18.95 -8.43
C TYR A 117 -9.22 20.20 -9.12
N MET A 118 -8.71 20.49 -10.32
CA MET A 118 -8.96 21.73 -11.06
C MET A 118 -9.88 21.49 -12.26
N HIS A 119 -10.62 22.54 -12.65
CA HIS A 119 -11.71 22.50 -13.64
C HIS A 119 -12.93 21.71 -13.20
N LEU A 120 -13.33 21.85 -11.93
CA LEU A 120 -14.61 21.35 -11.42
C LEU A 120 -15.77 22.14 -12.01
N LEU A 121 -16.80 21.42 -12.44
CA LEU A 121 -18.00 21.95 -13.08
C LEU A 121 -18.68 23.03 -12.21
N ASP A 122 -19.25 24.05 -12.85
CA ASP A 122 -20.01 25.11 -12.19
C ASP A 122 -21.41 24.64 -11.75
N LEU A 123 -21.97 25.28 -10.72
CA LEU A 123 -23.25 24.88 -10.13
C LEU A 123 -24.44 24.98 -11.09
N SER A 124 -24.44 25.92 -12.04
CA SER A 124 -25.55 26.07 -13.01
C SER A 124 -25.60 24.93 -14.03
N SER A 125 -24.46 24.29 -14.29
CA SER A 125 -24.31 23.23 -15.28
C SER A 125 -24.55 21.82 -14.72
N TYR A 126 -24.96 21.67 -13.46
CA TYR A 126 -25.07 20.36 -12.80
C TYR A 126 -26.12 19.42 -13.40
N ASN A 127 -27.11 19.89 -14.18
CA ASN A 127 -27.93 19.11 -15.13
C ASN A 127 -28.27 17.64 -14.73
N GLY A 128 -28.68 17.39 -13.49
CA GLY A 128 -29.03 16.04 -12.98
C GLY A 128 -28.05 15.44 -11.96
N ALA A 129 -26.93 16.10 -11.68
CA ALA A 129 -26.07 15.83 -10.53
C ALA A 129 -26.73 16.28 -9.23
N ASP A 130 -26.72 15.41 -8.22
CA ASP A 130 -27.24 15.76 -6.88
C ASP A 130 -26.16 16.50 -6.09
N GLY A 131 -26.24 17.83 -6.09
CA GLY A 131 -25.34 18.71 -5.34
C GLY A 131 -25.35 18.46 -3.82
N ARG A 132 -26.37 17.79 -3.26
CA ARG A 132 -26.42 17.41 -1.83
C ARG A 132 -25.37 16.37 -1.45
N LEU A 133 -24.76 15.72 -2.44
CA LEU A 133 -23.66 14.78 -2.23
C LEU A 133 -22.32 15.47 -1.95
N LEU A 134 -22.23 16.78 -2.23
CA LEU A 134 -21.04 17.58 -1.92
C LEU A 134 -20.98 17.92 -0.43
N PRO A 135 -19.79 18.04 0.16
CA PRO A 135 -19.59 18.75 1.42
C PRO A 135 -20.27 20.12 1.42
N GLU A 136 -20.82 20.54 2.55
CA GLU A 136 -21.62 21.78 2.68
C GLU A 136 -20.94 23.02 2.07
N PHE A 137 -19.62 23.16 2.30
CA PHE A 137 -18.84 24.30 1.80
C PHE A 137 -18.67 24.34 0.26
N LEU A 138 -19.02 23.25 -0.44
CA LEU A 138 -18.98 23.14 -1.90
C LEU A 138 -20.37 23.28 -2.56
N GLN A 139 -21.44 23.37 -1.77
CA GLN A 139 -22.82 23.40 -2.28
C GLN A 139 -23.24 24.77 -2.81
N MET A 140 -22.51 25.84 -2.45
CA MET A 140 -22.82 27.22 -2.81
C MET A 140 -21.58 27.90 -3.41
N PRO A 141 -21.75 28.93 -4.28
CA PRO A 141 -20.63 29.70 -4.81
C PRO A 141 -19.79 30.30 -3.68
N THR A 142 -18.49 30.46 -3.93
CA THR A 142 -17.61 31.06 -2.92
C THR A 142 -17.97 32.52 -2.64
N PRO A 143 -17.80 33.00 -1.38
CA PRO A 143 -18.09 34.38 -1.01
C PRO A 143 -17.33 35.41 -1.86
N GLY A 144 -18.02 36.49 -2.26
CA GLY A 144 -17.44 37.55 -3.09
C GLY A 144 -18.25 37.94 -4.33
N GLY A 145 -19.34 37.24 -4.64
CA GLY A 145 -20.34 37.65 -5.63
C GLY A 145 -20.00 37.35 -7.10
N ASP A 146 -20.74 38.00 -8.01
CA ASP A 146 -20.77 37.82 -9.48
C ASP A 146 -19.46 38.15 -10.23
N THR A 147 -18.30 38.15 -9.55
CA THR A 147 -17.02 38.25 -10.27
C THR A 147 -16.81 37.00 -11.09
N GLU A 148 -16.29 37.15 -12.30
CA GLU A 148 -16.02 36.04 -13.22
C GLU A 148 -14.51 35.89 -13.38
N PRO A 149 -13.87 34.85 -12.79
CA PRO A 149 -14.45 33.79 -11.95
C PRO A 149 -14.70 34.22 -10.49
N SER A 150 -15.51 33.45 -9.76
CA SER A 150 -15.76 33.67 -8.33
C SER A 150 -14.45 33.61 -7.53
N PRO A 151 -14.26 34.39 -6.45
CA PRO A 151 -12.98 34.44 -5.76
C PRO A 151 -12.63 33.12 -5.07
N ALA A 152 -11.36 32.70 -5.14
CA ALA A 152 -10.86 31.58 -4.36
C ALA A 152 -10.84 31.89 -2.86
N GLN A 153 -11.06 30.87 -2.03
CA GLN A 153 -11.11 30.96 -0.58
C GLN A 153 -10.03 30.09 0.06
N LYS A 154 -9.58 30.49 1.24
CA LYS A 154 -8.75 29.66 2.12
C LYS A 154 -9.63 28.61 2.80
N GLY A 155 -9.17 27.37 2.89
CA GLY A 155 -9.81 26.37 3.72
C GLY A 155 -9.48 26.59 5.20
N VAL A 156 -10.48 26.93 6.01
CA VAL A 156 -10.31 27.18 7.45
C VAL A 156 -11.15 26.17 8.21
N ASN A 157 -10.49 25.23 8.89
CA ASN A 157 -11.13 24.13 9.65
C ASN A 157 -12.06 23.24 8.80
N LEU A 158 -11.83 23.18 7.48
CA LEU A 158 -12.59 22.33 6.56
C LEU A 158 -11.84 21.03 6.32
N LYS A 159 -12.55 19.91 6.35
CA LYS A 159 -12.01 18.57 6.13
C LYS A 159 -12.89 17.80 5.16
N VAL A 160 -12.25 16.92 4.39
CA VAL A 160 -12.91 15.94 3.55
C VAL A 160 -12.38 14.56 3.88
N ARG A 161 -13.19 13.55 3.65
CA ARG A 161 -12.82 12.15 3.80
C ARG A 161 -12.52 11.54 2.44
N ARG A 162 -11.70 10.50 2.42
CA ARG A 162 -11.48 9.66 1.25
C ARG A 162 -12.84 9.23 0.68
N LYS A 163 -12.98 9.44 -0.63
CA LYS A 163 -14.17 9.19 -1.46
C LYS A 163 -15.32 10.19 -1.34
N ASP A 164 -15.22 11.22 -0.49
CA ASP A 164 -16.20 12.32 -0.52
C ASP A 164 -16.22 12.93 -1.93
N VAL A 165 -17.42 13.29 -2.39
CA VAL A 165 -17.61 13.90 -3.72
C VAL A 165 -17.16 15.35 -3.66
N LEU A 166 -16.20 15.72 -4.51
CA LEU A 166 -15.69 17.08 -4.59
C LEU A 166 -16.35 17.88 -5.73
N GLY A 167 -16.93 17.19 -6.71
CA GLY A 167 -17.60 17.81 -7.85
C GLY A 167 -17.75 16.85 -9.03
N TRP A 168 -17.94 17.45 -10.20
CA TRP A 168 -17.99 16.77 -11.50
C TRP A 168 -16.97 17.41 -12.44
N VAL A 169 -16.65 16.69 -13.50
CA VAL A 169 -15.71 17.15 -14.52
C VAL A 169 -16.31 18.33 -15.28
N GLY A 170 -15.60 19.45 -15.25
CA GLY A 170 -15.90 20.64 -16.04
C GLY A 170 -15.12 20.66 -17.35
N ALA A 171 -14.86 21.87 -17.84
CA ALA A 171 -14.07 22.12 -19.03
C ALA A 171 -13.10 23.28 -18.84
N CYS A 172 -12.08 23.34 -19.66
CA CYS A 172 -11.23 24.52 -19.86
C CYS A 172 -11.07 24.74 -21.36
N HIS A 173 -11.40 25.95 -21.83
CA HIS A 173 -11.42 26.30 -23.26
C HIS A 173 -12.20 25.28 -24.10
N ALA A 174 -13.41 24.96 -23.65
CA ALA A 174 -14.31 23.94 -24.21
C ALA A 174 -13.80 22.48 -24.16
N GLN A 175 -12.58 22.21 -23.68
CA GLN A 175 -12.08 20.85 -23.50
C GLN A 175 -12.54 20.29 -22.16
N GLN A 176 -13.33 19.22 -22.21
CA GLN A 176 -13.80 18.55 -20.99
C GLN A 176 -12.69 17.69 -20.38
N HIS A 177 -12.28 18.04 -19.16
CA HIS A 177 -11.31 17.27 -18.37
C HIS A 177 -11.27 17.78 -16.92
N LEU A 178 -10.82 16.92 -16.02
CA LEU A 178 -10.27 17.30 -14.73
C LEU A 178 -8.77 17.48 -14.88
N HIS A 179 -8.23 18.62 -14.48
CA HIS A 179 -6.79 18.76 -14.29
C HIS A 179 -6.45 18.33 -12.86
N PHE A 180 -5.69 17.24 -12.72
CA PHE A 180 -5.39 16.63 -11.42
C PHE A 180 -3.89 16.67 -11.12
N GLU A 181 -3.49 17.24 -9.98
CA GLU A 181 -2.10 17.32 -9.56
C GLU A 181 -1.86 16.63 -8.22
N ILE A 182 -0.65 16.10 -8.02
CA ILE A 182 -0.13 15.70 -6.71
C ILE A 182 1.26 16.29 -6.52
N PHE A 183 1.48 16.96 -5.40
CA PHE A 183 2.76 17.59 -5.11
C PHE A 183 3.11 17.63 -3.62
N MET A 184 4.35 17.99 -3.34
CA MET A 184 4.89 18.19 -1.98
C MET A 184 5.68 19.50 -1.91
N THR A 185 5.70 20.12 -0.73
CA THR A 185 6.67 21.19 -0.45
C THR A 185 8.09 20.64 -0.46
N LYS A 186 9.10 21.49 -0.62
CA LYS A 186 10.50 21.07 -0.54
C LYS A 186 10.83 20.42 0.81
N ALA A 187 10.34 20.99 1.91
CA ALA A 187 10.58 20.47 3.25
C ALA A 187 9.97 19.07 3.45
N ASP A 188 8.70 18.88 3.04
CA ASP A 188 8.03 17.59 3.15
C ASP A 188 8.68 16.52 2.24
N HIS A 189 9.04 16.91 1.01
CA HIS A 189 9.74 16.03 0.08
C HIS A 189 11.07 15.57 0.66
N ASP A 190 11.93 16.49 1.11
CA ASP A 190 13.26 16.16 1.61
C ASP A 190 13.19 15.33 2.90
N ALA A 191 12.22 15.61 3.78
CA ALA A 191 11.98 14.84 4.99
C ALA A 191 11.61 13.37 4.70
N TYR A 192 10.79 13.13 3.68
CA TYR A 192 10.37 11.78 3.30
C TYR A 192 11.38 11.07 2.41
N PHE A 193 11.76 11.68 1.29
CA PHE A 193 12.54 11.06 0.21
C PHE A 193 14.05 11.10 0.46
N GLY A 194 14.55 11.94 1.38
CA GLY A 194 15.98 11.98 1.73
C GLY A 194 16.53 10.65 2.24
N ARG A 195 15.66 9.74 2.69
CA ARG A 195 16.00 8.39 3.17
C ARG A 195 15.84 7.29 2.10
N THR A 196 15.44 7.64 0.88
CA THR A 196 15.14 6.70 -0.22
C THR A 196 16.29 6.58 -1.23
N GLN A 197 16.09 5.87 -2.32
CA GLN A 197 16.98 5.79 -3.48
C GLN A 197 16.59 6.76 -4.61
N LEU A 198 15.55 7.59 -4.42
CA LEU A 198 15.14 8.59 -5.42
C LEU A 198 16.30 9.55 -5.74
N GLY A 199 16.65 9.65 -7.02
CA GLY A 199 17.74 10.51 -7.49
C GLY A 199 19.16 9.98 -7.22
N LYS A 200 19.33 8.80 -6.62
CA LYS A 200 20.65 8.18 -6.44
C LYS A 200 21.08 7.43 -7.71
N ARG A 201 22.25 7.78 -8.25
CA ARG A 201 22.82 7.12 -9.45
C ARG A 201 23.22 5.66 -9.21
N VAL A 202 23.74 5.37 -8.01
CA VAL A 202 24.11 4.01 -7.61
C VAL A 202 23.22 3.61 -6.45
N ALA A 203 22.45 2.55 -6.65
CA ALA A 203 21.61 1.99 -5.60
C ALA A 203 22.48 1.46 -4.45
N SER A 204 21.98 1.63 -3.23
CA SER A 204 22.63 1.16 -2.00
C SER A 204 21.64 0.33 -1.18
N MET A 205 22.16 -0.50 -0.27
CA MET A 205 21.32 -1.26 0.66
C MET A 205 20.41 -0.31 1.45
N ALA A 206 19.13 -0.65 1.54
CA ALA A 206 18.19 0.07 2.39
C ALA A 206 18.60 -0.08 3.86
N THR A 207 18.84 1.05 4.55
CA THR A 207 19.33 1.08 5.94
C THR A 207 18.22 1.06 6.98
N GLY A 208 16.95 1.19 6.56
CA GLY A 208 15.77 1.19 7.45
C GLY A 208 14.92 -0.07 7.33
N ASN A 209 13.96 -0.20 8.27
CA ASN A 209 12.98 -1.28 8.32
C ASN A 209 11.79 -1.07 7.36
N ASP A 210 11.78 0.03 6.61
CA ASP A 210 10.78 0.29 5.57
C ASP A 210 10.94 -0.72 4.45
N CYS A 211 9.87 -1.47 4.22
CA CYS A 211 9.82 -2.51 3.22
C CYS A 211 8.36 -2.81 2.93
N TRP A 212 7.87 -2.48 1.75
CA TRP A 212 6.49 -2.71 1.35
C TRP A 212 6.36 -2.78 -0.17
N GLY A 213 5.21 -3.23 -0.65
CA GLY A 213 4.98 -3.47 -2.07
C GLY A 213 5.83 -4.62 -2.61
N HIS A 214 6.37 -4.44 -3.81
CA HIS A 214 7.23 -5.41 -4.47
C HIS A 214 8.64 -5.37 -3.87
N ILE A 215 9.34 -6.50 -3.93
CA ILE A 215 10.72 -6.66 -3.48
C ILE A 215 11.62 -6.74 -4.70
N TYR A 216 12.77 -6.07 -4.65
CA TYR A 216 13.71 -6.05 -5.75
C TYR A 216 15.08 -6.57 -5.32
N TYR A 217 15.70 -7.39 -6.18
CA TYR A 217 17.08 -7.82 -6.04
C TYR A 217 17.93 -7.22 -7.17
N VAL A 218 19.07 -6.65 -6.82
CA VAL A 218 20.11 -6.25 -7.79
C VAL A 218 21.23 -7.28 -7.71
N ILE A 219 21.30 -8.16 -8.70
CA ILE A 219 22.24 -9.27 -8.76
C ILE A 219 23.42 -8.88 -9.65
N PRO A 220 24.67 -8.87 -9.15
CA PRO A 220 25.84 -8.52 -9.94
C PRO A 220 26.05 -9.42 -11.16
N ALA A 221 26.64 -8.86 -12.22
CA ALA A 221 27.12 -9.62 -13.37
C ALA A 221 28.07 -10.76 -12.93
N GLY A 222 28.01 -11.89 -13.62
CA GLY A 222 28.86 -13.06 -13.33
C GLY A 222 28.45 -13.86 -12.09
N SER A 223 27.31 -13.59 -11.46
CA SER A 223 26.78 -14.40 -10.36
C SER A 223 26.47 -15.83 -10.81
N SER A 224 26.63 -16.80 -9.92
CA SER A 224 26.46 -18.22 -10.23
C SER A 224 25.08 -18.74 -9.81
N PHE A 225 24.41 -19.41 -10.73
CA PHE A 225 23.10 -20.05 -10.55
C PHE A 225 23.25 -21.57 -10.54
N ARG A 226 22.44 -22.22 -9.71
CA ARG A 226 22.40 -23.68 -9.57
C ARG A 226 21.12 -24.25 -10.14
N ALA A 227 21.20 -25.47 -10.69
CA ALA A 227 20.03 -26.21 -11.11
C ALA A 227 19.08 -26.53 -9.95
N LEU A 228 19.66 -26.80 -8.77
CA LEU A 228 18.96 -27.04 -7.50
C LEU A 228 19.76 -26.42 -6.34
N PRO A 229 19.09 -26.02 -5.24
CA PRO A 229 19.79 -25.65 -4.01
C PRO A 229 20.70 -26.77 -3.48
N PRO A 230 21.83 -26.45 -2.80
CA PRO A 230 22.63 -27.46 -2.11
C PRO A 230 21.83 -28.20 -1.04
N GLY A 231 22.07 -29.50 -0.88
CA GLY A 231 21.43 -30.34 0.12
C GLY A 231 20.05 -30.87 -0.25
N VAL A 232 19.58 -30.66 -1.49
CA VAL A 232 18.39 -31.36 -2.00
C VAL A 232 18.64 -32.87 -2.08
N ASP A 233 17.62 -33.64 -1.74
CA ASP A 233 17.63 -35.10 -1.86
C ASP A 233 17.36 -35.58 -3.31
N SER A 234 17.36 -36.90 -3.52
CA SER A 234 17.09 -37.53 -4.81
C SER A 234 15.68 -37.28 -5.37
N HIS A 235 14.77 -36.74 -4.57
CA HIS A 235 13.41 -36.38 -4.96
C HIS A 235 13.28 -34.86 -5.19
N ASN A 236 14.40 -34.16 -5.32
CA ASN A 236 14.50 -32.70 -5.46
C ASN A 236 13.87 -31.95 -4.27
N LYS A 237 14.00 -32.48 -3.05
CA LYS A 237 13.49 -31.83 -1.84
C LYS A 237 14.61 -31.42 -0.91
N LEU A 238 14.57 -30.18 -0.43
CA LEU A 238 15.40 -29.68 0.67
C LEU A 238 14.55 -29.64 1.94
N ASN A 239 14.87 -30.47 2.94
CA ASN A 239 14.09 -30.63 4.17
C ASN A 239 12.58 -30.86 3.91
N GLY A 240 12.25 -31.65 2.89
CA GLY A 240 10.87 -31.95 2.49
C GLY A 240 10.17 -30.86 1.66
N ILE A 241 10.83 -29.74 1.36
CA ILE A 241 10.35 -28.70 0.44
C ILE A 241 10.83 -29.01 -0.97
N ALA A 242 9.90 -29.18 -1.92
CA ALA A 242 10.22 -29.45 -3.31
C ALA A 242 10.77 -28.22 -4.04
N PHE A 243 11.74 -28.46 -4.91
CA PHE A 243 12.32 -27.50 -5.86
C PHE A 243 12.26 -28.11 -7.26
N ASP A 244 11.94 -27.29 -8.26
CA ASP A 244 11.94 -27.75 -9.66
C ASP A 244 13.40 -27.92 -10.12
N ALA A 245 13.67 -28.93 -10.94
CA ALA A 245 15.00 -29.05 -11.55
C ALA A 245 15.15 -27.99 -12.66
N LEU A 246 16.04 -27.02 -12.46
CA LEU A 246 16.30 -25.91 -13.39
C LEU A 246 17.69 -26.04 -14.03
N GLN A 247 18.25 -24.94 -14.56
CA GLN A 247 19.57 -24.91 -15.16
C GLN A 247 20.61 -24.28 -14.23
N ALA A 248 21.83 -24.80 -14.25
CA ALA A 248 22.99 -24.09 -13.72
C ALA A 248 23.54 -23.13 -14.78
N GLY A 249 24.21 -22.05 -14.34
CA GLY A 249 24.79 -21.07 -15.25
C GLY A 249 25.28 -19.82 -14.55
N ARG A 250 25.59 -18.79 -15.35
CA ARG A 250 25.97 -17.46 -14.87
C ARG A 250 25.26 -16.41 -15.71
N ASN A 251 24.90 -15.28 -15.09
CA ASN A 251 24.41 -14.11 -15.81
C ASN A 251 25.60 -13.33 -16.39
N ALA A 252 25.46 -12.86 -17.63
CA ALA A 252 26.48 -12.03 -18.26
C ALA A 252 26.41 -10.57 -17.77
N GLU A 253 25.19 -10.04 -17.65
CA GLU A 253 24.91 -8.66 -17.24
C GLU A 253 24.34 -8.63 -15.81
N GLN A 254 24.33 -7.45 -15.18
CA GLN A 254 23.62 -7.26 -13.91
C GLN A 254 22.14 -7.58 -14.12
N LEU A 255 21.51 -8.24 -13.13
CA LEU A 255 20.07 -8.47 -13.16
C LEU A 255 19.36 -7.55 -12.18
N PHE A 256 18.25 -6.96 -12.61
CA PHE A 256 17.26 -6.35 -11.75
C PHE A 256 16.06 -7.30 -11.70
N VAL A 257 15.77 -7.84 -10.51
CA VAL A 257 14.74 -8.85 -10.29
C VAL A 257 13.64 -8.24 -9.45
N GLU A 258 12.41 -8.21 -9.94
CA GLU A 258 11.22 -7.86 -9.17
C GLU A 258 10.52 -9.15 -8.70
N MET A 259 10.20 -9.24 -7.41
CA MET A 259 9.43 -10.31 -6.78
C MET A 259 8.17 -9.72 -6.13
N PHE A 260 7.02 -10.34 -6.38
CA PHE A 260 5.77 -9.97 -5.73
C PHE A 260 4.86 -11.18 -5.49
N PHE A 261 3.86 -11.01 -4.63
CA PHE A 261 2.87 -12.04 -4.30
C PHE A 261 1.48 -11.63 -4.78
N HIS A 262 0.74 -12.56 -5.37
CA HIS A 262 -0.65 -12.36 -5.75
C HIS A 262 -1.44 -13.66 -5.62
N LYS A 263 -2.55 -13.62 -4.86
CA LYS A 263 -3.46 -14.75 -4.62
C LYS A 263 -2.74 -16.07 -4.26
N GLY A 264 -1.75 -15.98 -3.37
CA GLY A 264 -1.00 -17.12 -2.87
C GLY A 264 0.19 -17.56 -3.71
N SER A 265 0.35 -17.02 -4.92
CA SER A 265 1.49 -17.32 -5.81
C SER A 265 2.57 -16.26 -5.68
N LYS A 266 3.83 -16.66 -5.87
CA LYS A 266 4.96 -15.75 -6.03
C LYS A 266 5.22 -15.54 -7.52
N PHE A 267 5.50 -14.31 -7.92
CA PHE A 267 5.83 -13.93 -9.29
C PHE A 267 7.20 -13.28 -9.35
N THR A 268 7.88 -13.43 -10.48
CA THR A 268 9.18 -12.80 -10.71
C THR A 268 9.29 -12.24 -12.12
N ASN A 269 9.66 -10.96 -12.22
CA ASN A 269 10.11 -10.31 -13.45
C ASN A 269 11.62 -10.08 -13.38
N VAL A 270 12.32 -10.26 -14.49
CA VAL A 270 13.77 -10.04 -14.54
C VAL A 270 14.15 -9.18 -15.73
N TRP A 271 14.94 -8.15 -15.48
CA TRP A 271 15.61 -7.37 -16.50
C TRP A 271 17.12 -7.59 -16.43
N ALA A 272 17.75 -7.77 -17.59
CA ALA A 272 19.19 -7.59 -17.73
C ALA A 272 19.49 -6.09 -17.85
N VAL A 273 20.52 -5.62 -17.15
CA VAL A 273 20.90 -4.20 -17.07
C VAL A 273 22.29 -4.02 -17.67
N SER A 274 22.35 -3.24 -18.74
CA SER A 274 23.58 -2.94 -19.49
C SER A 274 23.78 -1.43 -19.53
N GLY A 275 24.72 -0.94 -18.73
CA GLY A 275 24.87 0.50 -18.50
C GLY A 275 23.57 1.12 -17.98
N GLU A 276 22.99 2.01 -18.77
CA GLU A 276 21.76 2.74 -18.44
C GLU A 276 20.48 2.13 -19.04
N SER A 277 20.60 1.06 -19.84
CA SER A 277 19.48 0.38 -20.51
C SER A 277 19.09 -0.90 -19.78
N ARG A 278 17.82 -1.29 -19.90
CA ARG A 278 17.28 -2.55 -19.35
C ARG A 278 16.53 -3.34 -20.42
N THR A 279 16.74 -4.66 -20.44
CA THR A 279 16.05 -5.58 -21.34
C THR A 279 15.29 -6.62 -20.52
N LEU A 280 13.97 -6.70 -20.72
CA LEU A 280 13.12 -7.66 -20.02
C LEU A 280 13.42 -9.09 -20.51
N LEU A 281 13.82 -9.97 -19.60
CA LEU A 281 14.09 -11.39 -19.86
C LEU A 281 12.85 -12.27 -19.69
N THR A 282 11.82 -11.75 -19.00
CA THR A 282 10.57 -12.45 -18.68
C THR A 282 9.37 -11.72 -19.28
N PRO A 283 9.06 -11.89 -20.59
CA PRO A 283 7.89 -11.26 -21.21
C PRO A 283 6.57 -11.59 -20.51
N THR A 284 6.51 -12.76 -19.87
CA THR A 284 5.49 -13.14 -18.90
C THR A 284 6.19 -13.40 -17.57
N PRO A 285 5.68 -12.88 -16.44
CA PRO A 285 6.28 -13.13 -15.12
C PRO A 285 6.34 -14.64 -14.82
N VAL A 286 7.45 -15.08 -14.23
CA VAL A 286 7.62 -16.47 -13.77
C VAL A 286 6.76 -16.69 -12.54
N LYS A 287 5.84 -17.66 -12.57
CA LYS A 287 4.87 -17.95 -11.49
C LYS A 287 5.25 -19.21 -10.70
N GLU A 288 5.44 -19.07 -9.39
CA GLU A 288 5.54 -20.18 -8.44
C GLU A 288 4.22 -20.30 -7.65
N ALA A 289 3.34 -21.20 -8.11
CA ALA A 289 1.99 -21.37 -7.57
C ALA A 289 1.99 -21.84 -6.10
N GLY A 290 1.14 -21.23 -5.27
CA GLY A 290 0.96 -21.61 -3.86
C GLY A 290 2.13 -21.27 -2.93
N TYR A 291 3.20 -20.65 -3.44
CA TYR A 291 4.40 -20.32 -2.67
C TYR A 291 4.10 -19.52 -1.40
N GLU A 292 3.26 -18.48 -1.49
CA GLU A 292 2.93 -17.61 -0.36
C GLU A 292 2.08 -18.35 0.68
N TYR A 293 1.12 -19.16 0.23
CA TYR A 293 0.31 -19.95 1.15
C TYR A 293 1.13 -20.97 1.93
N ASP A 294 2.14 -21.55 1.30
CA ASP A 294 3.03 -22.53 1.91
C ASP A 294 4.24 -21.90 2.61
N MET A 295 4.31 -20.57 2.70
CA MET A 295 5.47 -19.86 3.24
C MET A 295 5.75 -20.25 4.70
N TYR A 296 4.72 -20.48 5.52
CA TYR A 296 4.89 -21.01 6.88
C TYR A 296 5.55 -22.40 6.87
N LYS A 297 5.06 -23.31 6.03
CA LYS A 297 5.64 -24.66 5.86
C LYS A 297 7.10 -24.59 5.42
N ARG A 298 7.40 -23.72 4.43
CA ARG A 298 8.76 -23.49 3.92
C ARG A 298 9.67 -22.93 5.02
N ALA A 299 9.20 -21.93 5.75
CA ALA A 299 9.96 -21.28 6.80
C ALA A 299 10.35 -22.27 7.92
N THR A 300 9.39 -23.07 8.39
CA THR A 300 9.63 -24.08 9.43
C THR A 300 10.59 -25.18 8.99
N ALA A 301 10.55 -25.59 7.72
CA ALA A 301 11.42 -26.64 7.19
C ALA A 301 12.84 -26.14 6.86
N LEU A 302 12.97 -24.93 6.33
CA LEU A 302 14.24 -24.39 5.84
C LEU A 302 15.02 -23.64 6.93
N TYR A 303 14.35 -23.11 7.95
CA TYR A 303 14.96 -22.30 9.01
C TYR A 303 14.55 -22.80 10.41
N PRO A 304 14.87 -24.06 10.78
CA PRO A 304 14.40 -24.67 12.02
C PRO A 304 14.86 -23.96 13.31
N ALA A 305 15.94 -23.17 13.25
CA ALA A 305 16.42 -22.39 14.38
C ALA A 305 15.54 -21.17 14.71
N CYS A 306 14.94 -20.54 13.71
CA CYS A 306 13.94 -19.49 13.88
C CYS A 306 13.09 -19.36 12.60
N PRO A 307 11.99 -20.12 12.50
CA PRO A 307 11.09 -20.04 11.36
C PRO A 307 10.50 -18.64 11.12
N SER A 308 10.32 -17.82 12.16
CA SER A 308 9.80 -16.46 12.05
C SER A 308 10.73 -15.54 11.25
N ASP A 309 12.03 -15.61 11.51
CA ASP A 309 13.06 -14.92 10.71
C ASP A 309 13.11 -15.48 9.28
N GLY A 310 13.04 -16.81 9.15
CA GLY A 310 12.96 -17.50 7.87
C GLY A 310 11.77 -17.05 7.01
N TYR A 311 10.63 -16.78 7.63
CA TYR A 311 9.44 -16.27 6.96
C TYR A 311 9.70 -14.87 6.38
N GLU A 312 10.38 -13.99 7.13
CA GLU A 312 10.76 -12.67 6.65
C GLU A 312 11.79 -12.74 5.51
N LEU A 313 12.78 -13.63 5.60
CA LEU A 313 13.71 -13.89 4.49
C LEU A 313 12.99 -14.31 3.21
N LEU A 314 12.00 -15.22 3.31
CA LEU A 314 11.23 -15.68 2.15
C LEU A 314 10.30 -14.61 1.57
N ARG A 315 9.87 -13.62 2.37
CA ARG A 315 8.93 -12.58 1.95
C ARG A 315 9.61 -11.29 1.50
N PHE A 316 10.66 -10.87 2.20
CA PHE A 316 11.31 -9.57 2.05
C PHE A 316 12.76 -9.67 1.55
N GLY A 317 13.33 -10.88 1.49
CA GLY A 317 14.75 -11.09 1.21
C GLY A 317 15.69 -10.67 2.35
N ARG A 318 15.13 -10.18 3.48
CA ARG A 318 15.83 -9.72 4.67
C ARG A 318 14.95 -9.86 5.91
N ILE A 319 15.57 -9.89 7.09
CA ILE A 319 14.87 -9.89 8.38
C ILE A 319 14.65 -8.43 8.78
N LEU A 320 13.39 -8.06 9.01
CA LEU A 320 12.96 -6.72 9.45
C LEU A 320 12.80 -6.67 10.98
N SER A 321 12.70 -7.84 11.64
CA SER A 321 12.68 -7.90 13.10
C SER A 321 13.89 -7.15 13.70
N PRO A 322 13.70 -6.27 14.70
CA PRO A 322 14.78 -5.53 15.33
C PRO A 322 15.71 -6.42 16.17
N SER A 323 15.32 -7.67 16.43
CA SER A 323 16.11 -8.65 17.18
C SER A 323 16.15 -9.98 16.41
N PRO A 324 16.93 -10.04 15.31
CA PRO A 324 17.04 -11.25 14.50
C PRO A 324 17.72 -12.36 15.31
N THR A 325 17.17 -13.56 15.26
CA THR A 325 17.70 -14.77 15.89
C THR A 325 18.69 -15.49 14.97
N LEU A 326 18.40 -15.58 13.66
CA LEU A 326 19.33 -16.14 12.69
C LEU A 326 20.52 -15.19 12.55
N GLY A 327 21.75 -15.61 12.84
CA GLY A 327 22.95 -14.78 12.73
C GLY A 327 23.26 -14.33 11.30
N LEU A 328 23.96 -13.21 11.14
CA LEU A 328 24.54 -12.81 9.85
C LEU A 328 25.70 -13.77 9.50
N ALA A 329 25.81 -14.17 8.23
CA ALA A 329 27.11 -14.56 7.69
C ALA A 329 27.94 -13.27 7.56
N THR A 330 28.61 -12.83 8.62
CA THR A 330 29.35 -11.55 8.60
C THR A 330 30.52 -11.63 7.62
N GLY A 331 30.80 -10.53 6.90
CA GLY A 331 31.99 -10.38 6.05
C GLY A 331 33.33 -10.40 6.83
N ALA A 332 33.28 -10.43 8.16
CA ALA A 332 34.42 -10.68 9.05
C ALA A 332 34.67 -12.18 9.30
N THR A 333 33.85 -13.07 8.72
CA THR A 333 34.11 -14.50 8.86
C THR A 333 35.22 -14.92 7.89
N PRO A 334 36.27 -15.62 8.36
CA PRO A 334 37.34 -16.11 7.49
C PRO A 334 36.77 -16.85 6.28
N PRO A 335 37.41 -16.75 5.10
CA PRO A 335 36.96 -17.46 3.91
C PRO A 335 36.83 -18.97 4.23
N PRO A 336 35.75 -19.61 3.77
CA PRO A 336 35.52 -21.01 4.05
C PRO A 336 36.68 -21.86 3.53
N VAL A 337 37.25 -22.72 4.38
CA VAL A 337 38.37 -23.60 4.02
C VAL A 337 37.87 -25.00 3.68
N ASP A 338 38.74 -25.82 3.10
CA ASP A 338 38.42 -27.23 2.87
C ASP A 338 38.02 -27.94 4.19
N ALA A 339 37.02 -28.83 4.13
CA ALA A 339 36.53 -29.58 5.30
C ALA A 339 37.60 -30.48 5.93
N SER A 340 38.68 -30.76 5.21
CA SER A 340 39.84 -31.51 5.71
C SER A 340 40.77 -30.73 6.65
N VAL A 341 40.59 -29.42 6.83
CA VAL A 341 41.45 -28.60 7.70
C VAL A 341 41.03 -28.73 9.17
N GLN A 342 41.82 -29.48 9.95
CA GLN A 342 41.56 -29.78 11.36
C GLN A 342 41.67 -28.50 12.24
N GLY A 343 40.68 -28.26 13.10
CA GLY A 343 40.65 -27.12 14.03
C GLY A 343 39.93 -25.85 13.52
N ASN A 344 39.28 -25.91 12.35
CA ASN A 344 38.56 -24.76 11.80
C ASN A 344 37.07 -24.70 12.24
N PRO A 345 36.56 -23.55 12.71
CA PRO A 345 35.15 -23.38 13.05
C PRO A 345 34.16 -23.25 11.86
N ARG A 346 34.62 -23.13 10.61
CA ARG A 346 33.80 -23.06 9.38
C ARG A 346 34.41 -23.84 8.20
N PRO A 347 34.13 -25.14 8.08
CA PRO A 347 34.41 -25.89 6.85
C PRO A 347 33.51 -25.39 5.70
N ARG A 348 33.93 -25.58 4.43
CA ARG A 348 33.29 -25.04 3.20
C ARG A 348 31.81 -25.39 3.01
N ASP A 349 31.34 -26.36 3.76
CA ASP A 349 30.02 -26.96 3.85
C ASP A 349 29.17 -26.42 5.02
N ALA A 350 29.69 -25.52 5.87
CA ALA A 350 28.91 -24.87 6.92
C ALA A 350 27.79 -24.00 6.31
N GLN A 351 26.54 -24.42 6.51
CA GLN A 351 25.35 -23.84 5.90
C GLN A 351 25.13 -22.40 6.42
N ASN A 352 25.11 -21.41 5.52
CA ASN A 352 24.68 -20.05 5.87
C ASN A 352 23.24 -20.11 6.40
N PRO A 353 22.98 -19.76 7.68
CA PRO A 353 21.67 -19.94 8.31
C PRO A 353 20.60 -19.02 7.72
N ARG A 354 21.00 -18.01 6.93
CA ARG A 354 20.09 -17.10 6.21
C ARG A 354 20.00 -17.41 4.70
N ALA A 355 20.63 -18.48 4.22
CA ALA A 355 20.65 -18.82 2.80
C ALA A 355 19.23 -18.90 2.24
N THR A 356 18.92 -18.05 1.25
CA THR A 356 17.59 -17.88 0.69
C THR A 356 17.63 -18.13 -0.82
N TRP A 357 17.40 -19.39 -1.22
CA TRP A 357 17.45 -19.79 -2.62
C TRP A 357 16.21 -19.30 -3.39
N THR A 358 16.45 -18.42 -4.36
CA THR A 358 15.41 -17.81 -5.19
C THR A 358 15.58 -18.24 -6.64
N ARG A 359 14.47 -18.67 -7.28
CA ARG A 359 14.40 -18.96 -8.71
C ARG A 359 14.43 -17.65 -9.49
N VAL A 360 15.35 -17.52 -10.45
CA VAL A 360 15.53 -16.31 -11.25
C VAL A 360 15.87 -16.70 -12.69
N THR A 361 15.27 -16.00 -13.66
CA THR A 361 15.67 -16.05 -15.06
C THR A 361 16.99 -15.32 -15.24
N PHE A 362 18.10 -16.04 -15.41
CA PHE A 362 19.45 -15.45 -15.46
C PHE A 362 19.96 -15.18 -16.88
N ALA A 363 19.28 -15.71 -17.90
CA ALA A 363 19.45 -15.42 -19.31
C ALA A 363 18.14 -15.75 -20.05
N ALA A 364 17.99 -15.30 -21.29
CA ALA A 364 16.79 -15.58 -22.09
C ALA A 364 16.47 -17.08 -22.12
N GLY A 365 15.28 -17.45 -21.64
CA GLY A 365 14.83 -18.86 -21.56
C GLY A 365 15.57 -19.75 -20.56
N ARG A 366 16.43 -19.19 -19.70
CA ARG A 366 17.22 -19.95 -18.72
C ARG A 366 16.96 -19.48 -17.30
N GLU A 367 16.61 -20.42 -16.43
CA GLU A 367 16.28 -20.17 -15.04
C GLU A 367 17.15 -21.02 -14.12
N GLY A 368 17.43 -20.51 -12.93
CA GLY A 368 18.21 -21.23 -11.92
C GLY A 368 18.03 -20.62 -10.54
N TYR A 369 18.59 -21.27 -9.54
CA TYR A 369 18.53 -20.82 -8.15
C TYR A 369 19.79 -20.07 -7.75
N ILE A 370 19.60 -18.94 -7.08
CA ILE A 370 20.67 -18.14 -6.45
C ILE A 370 20.32 -17.88 -4.98
N ASP A 371 21.31 -17.95 -4.09
CA ASP A 371 21.16 -17.48 -2.72
C ASP A 371 21.20 -15.95 -2.70
N VAL A 372 20.08 -15.31 -2.36
CA VAL A 372 19.97 -13.85 -2.33
C VAL A 372 20.47 -13.23 -1.03
N SER A 373 20.84 -14.03 -0.02
CA SER A 373 21.24 -13.52 1.29
C SER A 373 22.54 -12.70 1.34
N PRO A 374 23.57 -12.91 0.49
CA PRO A 374 24.81 -12.12 0.53
C PRO A 374 24.57 -10.62 0.29
N ASP A 375 25.30 -9.75 1.00
CA ASP A 375 25.17 -8.28 0.89
C ASP A 375 25.60 -7.72 -0.48
N THR A 376 26.31 -8.51 -1.28
CA THR A 376 26.62 -8.18 -2.68
C THR A 376 25.37 -8.13 -3.57
N ILE A 377 24.26 -8.76 -3.14
CA ILE A 377 22.95 -8.65 -3.79
C ILE A 377 22.15 -7.61 -3.01
N LEU A 378 21.88 -6.47 -3.63
CA LEU A 378 21.08 -5.41 -2.99
C LEU A 378 19.63 -5.88 -2.87
N LYS A 379 19.01 -5.66 -1.70
CA LYS A 379 17.57 -5.86 -1.47
C LYS A 379 16.90 -4.49 -1.34
N LEU A 380 15.96 -4.22 -2.23
CA LEU A 380 15.15 -3.00 -2.24
C LEU A 380 13.66 -3.39 -2.21
N SER A 381 12.80 -2.39 -2.09
CA SER A 381 11.35 -2.52 -2.22
C SER A 381 10.74 -1.27 -2.85
N ASP A 382 9.42 -1.26 -3.06
CA ASP A 382 8.73 -0.06 -3.55
C ASP A 382 8.91 1.15 -2.60
N ALA A 383 9.23 0.91 -1.32
CA ALA A 383 9.56 1.94 -0.33
C ALA A 383 10.82 2.77 -0.66
N ASP A 384 11.65 2.28 -1.57
CA ASP A 384 12.96 2.84 -1.90
C ASP A 384 12.95 3.78 -3.11
N PHE A 385 11.90 3.81 -3.94
CA PHE A 385 11.83 4.73 -5.11
C PHE A 385 13.08 4.69 -6.00
N SER A 386 13.56 3.48 -6.32
CA SER A 386 14.76 3.30 -7.14
C SER A 386 14.53 3.68 -8.60
N GLY A 387 15.52 4.30 -9.24
CA GLY A 387 15.54 4.52 -10.68
C GLY A 387 15.49 3.24 -11.52
N LEU A 388 15.95 2.10 -10.98
CA LEU A 388 15.79 0.80 -11.65
C LEU A 388 14.32 0.37 -11.74
N ALA A 389 13.50 0.81 -10.78
CA ALA A 389 12.05 0.62 -10.78
C ALA A 389 11.31 1.71 -11.59
N GLY A 390 12.03 2.66 -12.18
CA GLY A 390 11.48 3.71 -13.06
C GLY A 390 11.32 5.08 -12.42
N TRP A 391 11.76 5.29 -11.18
CA TRP A 391 11.62 6.60 -10.51
C TRP A 391 12.82 7.52 -10.77
N GLU A 392 12.58 8.70 -11.33
CA GLU A 392 13.64 9.65 -11.68
C GLU A 392 13.38 11.04 -11.09
N LYS A 393 14.44 11.63 -10.55
CA LYS A 393 14.41 12.99 -9.97
C LYS A 393 14.77 14.00 -11.07
N ILE A 394 13.86 14.90 -11.38
CA ILE A 394 14.02 15.95 -12.39
C ILE A 394 14.12 17.30 -11.68
N SER A 395 15.31 17.89 -11.71
CA SER A 395 15.63 19.16 -11.05
C SER A 395 16.84 19.81 -11.70
N GLU A 396 17.28 20.97 -11.21
CA GLU A 396 18.43 21.71 -11.74
C GLU A 396 19.65 20.78 -11.97
N GLY A 397 20.20 20.82 -13.19
CA GLY A 397 21.29 19.94 -13.64
C GLY A 397 20.87 18.57 -14.23
N ASN A 398 19.62 18.14 -14.04
CA ASN A 398 19.00 16.97 -14.69
C ASN A 398 17.55 17.28 -15.08
N THR A 399 17.36 18.23 -15.99
CA THR A 399 16.04 18.67 -16.44
C THR A 399 16.04 18.94 -17.94
N PRO A 400 14.96 18.59 -18.68
CA PRO A 400 14.82 19.01 -20.08
C PRO A 400 14.34 20.46 -20.20
N PHE A 401 14.06 21.17 -19.10
CA PHE A 401 13.51 22.52 -19.12
C PHE A 401 14.61 23.58 -18.95
N SER A 402 14.58 24.62 -19.80
CA SER A 402 15.42 25.81 -19.66
C SER A 402 14.94 26.72 -18.51
N ALA A 403 15.71 27.77 -18.21
CA ALA A 403 15.41 28.70 -17.10
C ALA A 403 14.04 29.39 -17.24
N ASP A 404 13.58 29.61 -18.47
CA ASP A 404 12.26 30.14 -18.81
C ASP A 404 11.12 29.09 -18.75
N GLY A 405 11.44 27.84 -18.39
CA GLY A 405 10.48 26.76 -18.22
C GLY A 405 10.03 26.09 -19.52
N LEU A 406 10.74 26.27 -20.64
CA LEU A 406 10.46 25.57 -21.90
C LEU A 406 11.24 24.25 -21.99
N CYS A 407 10.54 23.15 -22.33
CA CYS A 407 11.14 21.85 -22.55
C CYS A 407 11.90 21.82 -23.88
N ASP A 408 13.15 21.34 -23.86
CA ASP A 408 13.95 21.00 -25.02
C ASP A 408 13.76 19.52 -25.38
N ILE A 409 13.45 19.25 -26.64
CA ILE A 409 13.14 17.88 -27.11
C ILE A 409 14.37 16.97 -27.11
N ASP A 410 15.55 17.50 -27.40
CA ASP A 410 16.78 16.69 -27.49
C ASP A 410 17.28 16.34 -26.08
N ALA A 411 17.19 17.30 -25.15
CA ALA A 411 17.39 17.05 -23.73
C ALA A 411 16.41 16.01 -23.18
N LEU A 412 15.12 16.10 -23.57
CA LEU A 412 14.12 15.11 -23.17
C LEU A 412 14.46 13.72 -23.71
N LYS A 413 14.72 13.58 -25.00
CA LYS A 413 15.11 12.31 -25.64
C LYS A 413 16.30 11.66 -24.97
N LYS A 414 17.27 12.47 -24.53
CA LYS A 414 18.43 12.01 -23.78
C LYS A 414 18.03 11.43 -22.41
N ILE A 415 17.17 12.12 -21.65
CA ILE A 415 16.72 11.66 -20.33
C ILE A 415 15.89 10.36 -20.46
N VAL A 416 14.94 10.32 -21.40
CA VAL A 416 14.11 9.12 -21.64
C VAL A 416 14.82 8.03 -22.47
N LYS A 417 16.10 8.25 -22.78
CA LYS A 417 17.00 7.33 -23.49
C LYS A 417 16.42 6.84 -24.82
N ASP A 418 15.69 7.70 -25.53
CA ASP A 418 15.21 7.39 -26.86
C ASP A 418 16.34 7.63 -27.88
N THR A 419 17.00 6.54 -28.25
CA THR A 419 18.15 6.51 -29.18
C THR A 419 17.72 6.27 -30.63
N LYS A 420 16.42 6.12 -30.90
CA LYS A 420 15.92 5.92 -32.26
C LYS A 420 15.88 7.26 -33.00
N GLU A 421 16.50 7.32 -34.18
CA GLU A 421 16.29 8.42 -35.12
C GLU A 421 14.84 8.40 -35.60
N HIS A 422 13.99 9.13 -34.89
CA HIS A 422 12.59 9.31 -35.25
C HIS A 422 12.37 10.52 -36.17
N GLN A 423 13.43 11.11 -36.71
CA GLN A 423 13.33 12.28 -37.57
C GLN A 423 13.19 11.87 -39.03
N THR A 424 12.04 12.20 -39.63
CA THR A 424 11.93 12.20 -41.09
C THR A 424 12.74 13.37 -41.68
N PRO A 425 13.26 13.26 -42.92
CA PRO A 425 13.99 14.36 -43.58
C PRO A 425 13.22 15.69 -43.61
N GLN A 426 11.88 15.65 -43.55
CA GLN A 426 11.03 16.84 -43.44
C GLN A 426 11.11 17.54 -42.07
N GLN A 427 11.34 16.80 -40.97
CA GLN A 427 11.48 17.36 -39.62
C GLN A 427 12.85 18.03 -39.38
N ILE A 428 13.87 17.65 -40.14
CA ILE A 428 15.21 18.27 -40.11
C ILE A 428 15.20 19.63 -40.84
N ALA A 429 14.24 19.84 -41.75
CA ALA A 429 14.18 21.03 -42.63
C ALA A 429 13.38 22.22 -42.06
N LEU A 430 12.59 22.04 -40.99
CA LEU A 430 11.78 23.10 -40.39
C LEU A 430 12.47 23.67 -39.14
N LYS A 431 13.17 24.80 -39.31
CA LYS A 431 13.77 25.58 -38.22
C LYS A 431 13.06 26.91 -38.07
N GLU A 432 11.91 26.89 -37.39
CA GLU A 432 11.25 28.06 -36.77
C GLU A 432 10.61 27.60 -35.42
N GLU A 433 10.52 28.45 -34.40
CA GLU A 433 10.15 28.02 -33.02
C GLU A 433 8.75 27.37 -32.93
N HIS A 434 7.77 27.84 -33.71
CA HIS A 434 6.43 27.23 -33.77
C HIS A 434 6.43 25.76 -34.24
N THR A 435 7.36 25.35 -35.12
CA THR A 435 7.48 23.93 -35.50
C THR A 435 8.03 23.03 -34.40
N LYS A 436 8.73 23.56 -33.39
CA LYS A 436 9.27 22.75 -32.29
C LYS A 436 8.20 22.36 -31.26
N GLU A 437 7.20 23.21 -31.05
CA GLU A 437 6.04 22.91 -30.19
C GLU A 437 5.27 21.70 -30.71
N ASP A 438 4.86 21.77 -31.99
CA ASP A 438 4.17 20.67 -32.66
C ASP A 438 5.01 19.39 -32.67
N VAL A 439 6.33 19.49 -32.88
CA VAL A 439 7.22 18.32 -32.88
C VAL A 439 7.33 17.68 -31.49
N LEU A 440 7.49 18.46 -30.41
CA LEU A 440 7.54 17.91 -29.05
C LEU A 440 6.20 17.31 -28.63
N ALA A 441 5.11 18.06 -28.83
CA ALA A 441 3.77 17.60 -28.49
C ALA A 441 3.43 16.31 -29.24
N ASN A 442 3.73 16.24 -30.54
CA ASN A 442 3.53 15.03 -31.34
C ASN A 442 4.44 13.88 -30.91
N TYR A 443 5.70 14.14 -30.55
CA TYR A 443 6.63 13.12 -30.04
C TYR A 443 6.10 12.47 -28.76
N VAL A 444 5.72 13.26 -27.76
CA VAL A 444 5.16 12.74 -26.49
C VAL A 444 3.83 12.03 -26.74
N LYS A 445 2.93 12.64 -27.51
CA LYS A 445 1.60 12.08 -27.79
C LYS A 445 1.67 10.73 -28.52
N SER A 446 2.53 10.60 -29.52
CA SER A 446 2.63 9.40 -30.36
C SER A 446 3.48 8.28 -29.75
N ASN A 447 4.32 8.57 -28.76
CA ASN A 447 5.24 7.60 -28.16
C ASN A 447 4.75 7.11 -26.78
N LYS A 448 3.98 6.01 -26.75
CA LYS A 448 3.46 5.42 -25.52
C LYS A 448 4.56 5.03 -24.52
N ALA A 449 5.70 4.53 -24.99
CA ALA A 449 6.79 4.11 -24.11
C ALA A 449 7.43 5.31 -23.40
N VAL A 450 7.53 6.46 -24.08
CA VAL A 450 7.98 7.72 -23.48
C VAL A 450 6.98 8.18 -22.42
N ARG A 451 5.67 8.21 -22.72
CA ARG A 451 4.64 8.57 -21.73
C ARG A 451 4.69 7.70 -20.48
N GLU A 452 4.94 6.40 -20.63
CA GLU A 452 5.11 5.48 -19.50
C GLU A 452 6.36 5.79 -18.67
N GLN A 453 7.46 6.27 -19.28
CA GLN A 453 8.64 6.71 -18.54
C GLN A 453 8.39 8.02 -17.78
N LEU A 454 7.69 8.98 -18.40
CA LEU A 454 7.36 10.27 -17.77
C LEU A 454 6.54 10.11 -16.48
N ARG A 455 5.72 9.04 -16.38
CA ARG A 455 4.98 8.68 -15.17
C ARG A 455 5.87 8.46 -13.94
N GLY A 456 7.14 8.11 -14.14
CA GLY A 456 8.11 7.91 -13.07
C GLY A 456 8.91 9.16 -12.68
N PHE A 457 8.71 10.28 -13.36
CA PHE A 457 9.41 11.52 -13.03
C PHE A 457 8.84 12.15 -11.75
N VAL A 458 9.74 12.68 -10.93
CA VAL A 458 9.46 13.53 -9.77
C VAL A 458 10.11 14.88 -10.04
N CYS A 459 9.31 15.88 -10.36
CA CYS A 459 9.77 17.14 -10.94
C CYS A 459 9.77 18.29 -9.93
N GLU A 460 10.90 18.98 -9.81
CA GLU A 460 11.00 20.27 -9.11
C GLU A 460 10.63 21.41 -10.06
N ALA A 461 9.43 21.95 -9.89
CA ALA A 461 8.86 22.94 -10.82
C ALA A 461 8.10 24.05 -10.07
N PRO A 462 7.95 25.25 -10.66
CA PRO A 462 7.00 26.24 -10.16
C PRO A 462 5.55 25.78 -10.41
N SER A 463 4.63 26.20 -9.54
CA SER A 463 3.19 25.96 -9.74
C SER A 463 2.63 26.88 -10.81
N GLU A 464 1.82 26.35 -11.73
CA GLU A 464 1.12 27.19 -12.71
C GLU A 464 0.01 28.05 -12.11
N TRP A 465 -0.39 27.72 -10.88
CA TRP A 465 -1.42 28.41 -10.11
C TRP A 465 -0.87 29.62 -9.33
N ASP A 466 0.45 29.86 -9.40
CA ASP A 466 1.16 30.99 -8.81
C ASP A 466 1.49 32.09 -9.85
N SER A 467 0.98 33.29 -9.59
CA SER A 467 1.13 34.44 -10.48
C SER A 467 2.50 35.13 -10.44
N SER A 468 3.33 34.83 -9.45
CA SER A 468 4.59 35.55 -9.19
C SER A 468 5.58 35.51 -10.36
N HIS A 469 5.57 34.43 -11.14
CA HIS A 469 6.51 34.19 -12.24
C HIS A 469 5.89 34.35 -13.64
N ASN A 470 4.66 34.86 -13.75
CA ASN A 470 3.97 34.91 -15.05
C ASN A 470 4.75 35.71 -16.10
N GLU A 471 5.29 36.89 -15.73
CA GLU A 471 6.03 37.71 -16.69
C GLU A 471 7.30 37.00 -17.17
N GLU A 472 8.04 36.32 -16.29
CA GLU A 472 9.23 35.56 -16.68
C GLU A 472 8.87 34.37 -17.59
N ARG A 473 7.82 33.61 -17.24
CA ARG A 473 7.35 32.40 -17.94
C ARG A 473 6.80 32.69 -19.35
N TYR A 474 6.18 33.85 -19.54
CA TYR A 474 5.48 34.19 -20.79
C TYR A 474 6.15 35.31 -21.58
N ARG A 475 7.24 35.93 -21.08
CA ARG A 475 7.97 37.02 -21.77
C ARG A 475 8.26 36.73 -23.24
N LYS A 476 8.68 35.50 -23.55
CA LYS A 476 9.08 35.07 -24.89
C LYS A 476 7.95 35.14 -25.92
N LEU A 477 6.69 35.10 -25.50
CA LEU A 477 5.57 35.21 -26.44
C LEU A 477 5.52 36.58 -27.17
N LYS A 478 6.35 37.54 -26.76
CA LYS A 478 6.50 38.87 -27.38
C LYS A 478 7.69 38.97 -28.33
N ASP A 479 8.57 37.96 -28.35
CA ASP A 479 9.77 37.95 -29.19
C ASP A 479 9.37 37.86 -30.68
N GLU A 480 10.27 38.23 -31.60
CA GLU A 480 9.99 38.23 -33.04
C GLU A 480 9.58 36.84 -33.54
N GLY A 481 8.41 36.77 -34.20
CA GLY A 481 7.85 35.52 -34.71
C GLY A 481 6.94 34.77 -33.75
N GLU A 482 6.70 35.28 -32.53
CA GLU A 482 5.85 34.65 -31.51
C GLU A 482 4.42 35.25 -31.47
N PHE A 483 3.50 34.57 -30.78
CA PHE A 483 2.05 34.82 -30.86
C PHE A 483 1.62 36.27 -30.52
N TYR A 484 2.29 36.93 -29.58
CA TYR A 484 2.00 38.31 -29.15
C TYR A 484 3.04 39.33 -29.64
N HIS A 485 3.84 38.99 -30.66
CA HIS A 485 4.80 39.94 -31.23
C HIS A 485 4.10 41.19 -31.78
N GLY A 486 4.39 42.35 -31.18
CA GLY A 486 3.76 43.63 -31.56
C GLY A 486 2.32 43.83 -31.04
N ASP A 487 1.77 42.88 -30.28
CA ASP A 487 0.42 42.94 -29.67
C ASP A 487 0.48 42.98 -28.13
N GLU A 488 0.89 44.14 -27.61
CA GLU A 488 0.99 44.37 -26.16
C GLU A 488 -0.36 44.32 -25.43
N ASP A 489 -1.45 44.70 -26.10
CA ASP A 489 -2.78 44.70 -25.48
C ASP A 489 -3.36 43.29 -25.40
N GLY A 490 -3.14 42.46 -26.43
CA GLY A 490 -3.44 41.02 -26.38
C GLY A 490 -2.65 40.31 -25.29
N TYR A 491 -1.34 40.58 -25.17
CA TYR A 491 -0.51 40.01 -24.10
C TYR A 491 -1.01 40.42 -22.70
N LYS A 492 -1.36 41.69 -22.48
CA LYS A 492 -1.96 42.14 -21.20
C LYS A 492 -3.29 41.46 -20.91
N ALA A 493 -4.14 41.28 -21.92
CA ALA A 493 -5.41 40.57 -21.78
C ALA A 493 -5.18 39.10 -21.39
N PHE A 494 -4.22 38.43 -22.02
CA PHE A 494 -3.80 37.07 -21.69
C PHE A 494 -3.28 36.96 -20.25
N ILE A 495 -2.36 37.82 -19.82
CA ILE A 495 -1.83 37.80 -18.45
C ILE A 495 -2.93 38.07 -17.43
N LYS A 496 -3.87 38.98 -17.73
CA LYS A 496 -5.03 39.25 -16.88
C LYS A 496 -5.93 38.02 -16.75
N LEU A 497 -6.21 37.34 -17.86
CA LEU A 497 -6.99 36.11 -17.86
C LEU A 497 -6.29 35.01 -17.06
N LEU A 498 -5.00 34.75 -17.30
CA LEU A 498 -4.21 33.77 -16.56
C LEU A 498 -4.26 34.02 -15.05
N LYS A 499 -4.05 35.26 -14.61
CA LYS A 499 -4.14 35.65 -13.19
C LYS A 499 -5.51 35.39 -12.58
N SER A 500 -6.58 35.36 -13.38
CA SER A 500 -7.93 35.08 -12.89
C SER A 500 -8.13 33.60 -12.50
N PHE A 501 -7.42 32.66 -13.15
CA PHE A 501 -7.42 31.24 -12.77
C PHE A 501 -6.57 30.98 -11.52
N GLN A 502 -5.50 31.76 -11.33
CA GLN A 502 -4.52 31.58 -10.26
C GLN A 502 -5.09 31.92 -8.86
N PHE A 503 -4.59 31.23 -7.83
CA PHE A 503 -5.14 31.28 -6.46
C PHE A 503 -4.10 31.08 -5.36
N TRP A 504 -2.80 31.10 -5.71
CA TRP A 504 -1.72 30.73 -4.80
C TRP A 504 -1.70 31.54 -3.50
N ASP A 505 -2.15 32.80 -3.54
CA ASP A 505 -2.28 33.69 -2.40
C ASP A 505 -3.23 33.16 -1.29
N LYS A 506 -4.09 32.19 -1.62
CA LYS A 506 -5.01 31.53 -0.66
C LYS A 506 -4.41 30.30 0.02
N THR A 507 -3.29 29.80 -0.47
CA THR A 507 -2.72 28.52 -0.01
C THR A 507 -1.91 28.65 1.28
N GLY A 508 -1.32 29.83 1.51
CA GLY A 508 -0.35 30.07 2.58
C GLY A 508 1.08 29.60 2.26
N PHE A 509 1.34 29.11 1.05
CA PHE A 509 2.70 28.85 0.56
C PHE A 509 3.42 30.15 0.22
N ALA A 510 4.75 30.12 0.20
CA ALA A 510 5.55 31.24 -0.27
C ALA A 510 5.35 31.44 -1.78
N SER A 511 5.16 32.69 -2.20
CA SER A 511 5.11 33.02 -3.63
C SER A 511 6.46 32.72 -4.28
N GLY A 512 6.40 32.08 -5.43
CA GLY A 512 7.52 31.77 -6.30
C GLY A 512 8.34 30.56 -5.91
N GLU A 513 7.92 29.82 -4.88
CA GLU A 513 8.60 28.58 -4.45
C GLU A 513 8.38 27.44 -5.46
N LYS A 514 9.45 26.69 -5.77
CA LYS A 514 9.34 25.44 -6.53
C LYS A 514 8.87 24.30 -5.61
N LEU A 515 8.04 23.42 -6.14
CA LEU A 515 7.47 22.27 -5.45
C LEU A 515 7.90 20.97 -6.14
N TRP A 516 7.69 19.85 -5.47
CA TRP A 516 7.95 18.52 -6.02
C TRP A 516 6.65 17.89 -6.52
N PHE A 517 6.46 17.88 -7.83
CA PHE A 517 5.30 17.30 -8.49
C PHE A 517 5.54 15.85 -8.88
N PHE A 518 4.48 15.05 -8.83
CA PHE A 518 4.48 13.64 -9.23
C PHE A 518 3.44 13.44 -10.32
N HIS A 519 3.65 12.46 -11.20
CA HIS A 519 2.53 11.97 -12.00
C HIS A 519 1.43 11.44 -11.05
N PRO A 520 0.22 12.00 -11.07
CA PRO A 520 -0.75 11.78 -10.01
C PRO A 520 -1.26 10.34 -9.94
N LEU A 521 -1.56 9.70 -11.09
CA LEU A 521 -2.03 8.30 -11.10
C LEU A 521 -0.92 7.30 -10.72
N ALA A 522 0.33 7.54 -11.12
CA ALA A 522 1.47 6.72 -10.74
C ALA A 522 1.73 6.80 -9.22
N PHE A 523 1.63 7.99 -8.63
CA PHE A 523 1.71 8.19 -7.19
C PHE A 523 0.63 7.37 -6.45
N VAL A 524 -0.64 7.50 -6.86
CA VAL A 524 -1.74 6.73 -6.26
C VAL A 524 -1.49 5.23 -6.38
N ARG A 525 -1.17 4.74 -7.59
CA ARG A 525 -0.90 3.31 -7.85
C ARG A 525 0.24 2.78 -6.98
N HIS A 526 1.30 3.57 -6.78
CA HIS A 526 2.46 3.17 -6.00
C HIS A 526 2.15 3.06 -4.50
N PHE A 527 1.56 4.09 -3.91
CA PHE A 527 1.26 4.11 -2.47
C PHE A 527 0.15 3.14 -2.05
N ARG A 528 -0.73 2.72 -2.98
CA ARG A 528 -1.69 1.61 -2.74
C ARG A 528 -1.02 0.29 -2.36
N LYS A 529 0.23 0.07 -2.79
CA LYS A 529 0.99 -1.13 -2.46
C LYS A 529 1.54 -1.15 -1.02
N CYS A 530 1.55 0.00 -0.33
CA CYS A 530 2.20 0.15 0.98
C CYS A 530 1.54 -0.71 2.08
N GLY A 531 0.21 -0.72 2.14
CA GLY A 531 -0.55 -1.50 3.14
C GLY A 531 -0.42 -1.04 4.61
N TRP A 532 0.53 -0.16 4.95
CA TRP A 532 0.71 0.37 6.31
C TRP A 532 -0.39 1.37 6.69
N LEU A 533 -1.20 1.09 7.70
CA LEU A 533 -2.27 1.98 8.12
C LEU A 533 -1.79 2.89 9.25
N SER A 534 -1.95 4.21 9.10
CA SER A 534 -1.72 5.14 10.20
C SER A 534 -2.63 4.82 11.39
N LYS A 535 -2.33 5.34 12.60
CA LYS A 535 -3.21 5.14 13.77
C LYS A 535 -4.65 5.57 13.50
N ASP A 536 -4.84 6.66 12.76
CA ASP A 536 -6.16 7.17 12.39
C ASP A 536 -6.86 6.28 11.36
N GLU A 537 -6.12 5.78 10.37
CA GLU A 537 -6.65 4.82 9.39
C GLU A 537 -7.06 3.49 10.06
N LEU A 538 -6.27 2.99 11.03
CA LEU A 538 -6.64 1.82 11.83
C LEU A 538 -7.86 2.10 12.72
N ALA A 539 -7.90 3.25 13.41
CA ALA A 539 -9.03 3.62 14.25
C ALA A 539 -10.33 3.74 13.44
N ALA A 540 -10.25 4.23 12.20
CA ALA A 540 -11.40 4.29 11.30
C ALA A 540 -11.99 2.90 10.94
N THR A 541 -11.22 1.81 11.08
CA THR A 541 -11.72 0.43 10.88
C THR A 541 -12.69 -0.04 11.97
N PHE A 542 -12.91 0.75 13.02
CA PHE A 542 -13.87 0.41 14.07
C PHE A 542 -15.26 0.93 13.65
N PRO A 543 -16.31 0.11 13.58
CA PRO A 543 -17.66 0.64 13.34
C PRO A 543 -18.14 1.43 14.57
N ARG A 544 -18.97 2.47 14.34
CA ARG A 544 -19.54 3.29 15.43
C ARG A 544 -20.28 2.44 16.46
N TYR A 545 -21.04 1.45 16.00
CA TYR A 545 -21.82 0.55 16.84
C TYR A 545 -21.36 -0.91 16.62
N PRO A 546 -20.44 -1.42 17.44
CA PRO A 546 -19.85 -2.74 17.20
C PRO A 546 -20.66 -3.91 17.76
N PHE A 547 -21.73 -3.69 18.54
CA PHE A 547 -22.52 -4.77 19.15
C PHE A 547 -23.85 -4.97 18.42
N TYR A 548 -24.35 -6.21 18.40
CA TYR A 548 -25.56 -6.60 17.68
C TYR A 548 -26.52 -7.35 18.59
N THR A 549 -27.82 -7.33 18.27
CA THR A 549 -28.85 -8.06 19.01
C THR A 549 -28.61 -9.58 18.99
N GLU A 550 -28.93 -10.26 20.09
CA GLU A 550 -28.78 -11.72 20.20
C GLU A 550 -29.93 -12.50 19.54
N THR A 551 -31.12 -11.89 19.46
CA THR A 551 -32.35 -12.48 18.93
C THR A 551 -32.99 -11.57 17.88
N GLY A 552 -33.99 -12.10 17.16
CA GLY A 552 -34.73 -11.41 16.10
C GLY A 552 -34.56 -12.03 14.72
N ASP A 553 -35.54 -11.84 13.85
CA ASP A 553 -35.56 -12.32 12.45
C ASP A 553 -34.45 -11.66 11.61
N GLN A 554 -34.10 -10.42 11.95
CA GLN A 554 -32.91 -9.71 11.49
C GLN A 554 -32.16 -9.16 12.70
N ARG A 555 -30.88 -9.50 12.84
CA ARG A 555 -30.01 -8.89 13.86
C ARG A 555 -29.63 -7.47 13.47
N SER A 556 -29.62 -6.55 14.41
CA SER A 556 -29.29 -5.14 14.18
C SER A 556 -28.31 -4.61 15.20
N ALA A 557 -27.62 -3.51 14.87
CA ALA A 557 -26.66 -2.89 15.77
C ALA A 557 -27.36 -2.28 17.00
N ILE A 558 -26.74 -2.43 18.17
CA ILE A 558 -27.19 -1.83 19.42
C ILE A 558 -26.71 -0.37 19.46
N THR A 559 -27.65 0.58 19.37
CA THR A 559 -27.34 2.02 19.24
C THR A 559 -27.43 2.78 20.57
N THR A 560 -27.23 2.09 21.70
CA THR A 560 -27.23 2.72 23.03
C THR A 560 -26.09 3.74 23.14
N ASN A 561 -26.40 4.96 23.58
CA ASN A 561 -25.44 6.05 23.66
C ASN A 561 -24.58 5.98 24.94
N ASN A 562 -23.53 5.15 24.92
CA ASN A 562 -22.46 5.13 25.95
C ASN A 562 -21.15 4.56 25.37
N ASP A 563 -20.04 4.72 26.10
CA ASP A 563 -18.69 4.34 25.65
C ASP A 563 -18.47 2.83 25.43
N VAL A 564 -19.40 2.00 25.90
CA VAL A 564 -19.37 0.57 25.61
C VAL A 564 -19.92 0.32 24.21
N TYR A 565 -21.15 0.79 23.93
CA TYR A 565 -21.88 0.47 22.70
C TYR A 565 -21.61 1.44 21.55
N ARG A 566 -21.05 2.63 21.82
CA ARG A 566 -20.76 3.68 20.83
C ARG A 566 -19.28 4.03 20.84
N VAL A 567 -18.63 3.93 19.68
CA VAL A 567 -17.20 4.19 19.49
C VAL A 567 -17.01 5.53 18.77
N THR A 568 -16.26 6.45 19.39
CA THR A 568 -15.77 7.69 18.76
C THR A 568 -14.35 7.49 18.22
N MET A 569 -13.86 8.40 17.35
CA MET A 569 -12.47 8.32 16.88
C MET A 569 -11.47 8.38 18.04
N ASN A 570 -11.74 9.14 19.09
CA ASN A 570 -10.87 9.17 20.28
C ASN A 570 -10.85 7.84 21.02
N ILE A 571 -12.00 7.19 21.21
CA ILE A 571 -12.06 5.86 21.83
C ILE A 571 -11.29 4.84 20.98
N ALA A 572 -11.49 4.86 19.66
CA ALA A 572 -10.80 3.95 18.75
C ALA A 572 -9.26 4.14 18.78
N ARG A 573 -8.78 5.39 18.76
CA ARG A 573 -7.35 5.72 18.93
C ARG A 573 -6.79 5.18 20.25
N GLN A 574 -7.45 5.48 21.36
CA GLN A 574 -7.02 5.04 22.70
C GLN A 574 -6.92 3.51 22.80
N ARG A 575 -7.85 2.78 22.17
CA ARG A 575 -7.85 1.32 22.14
C ARG A 575 -6.68 0.72 21.35
N LEU A 576 -6.15 1.46 20.38
CA LEU A 576 -5.04 1.04 19.51
C LEU A 576 -3.68 1.62 19.90
N GLU A 577 -3.63 2.57 20.83
CA GLU A 577 -2.47 3.44 21.10
C GLU A 577 -1.13 2.66 21.15
N ASN A 578 -1.10 1.56 21.91
CA ASN A 578 0.12 0.78 22.12
C ASN A 578 0.38 -0.31 21.08
N HIS A 579 -0.54 -0.57 20.13
CA HIS A 579 -0.50 -1.75 19.25
C HIS A 579 -0.49 -1.41 17.75
N ALA A 580 -0.69 -0.14 17.36
CA ALA A 580 -0.78 0.25 15.96
C ALA A 580 0.45 -0.17 15.12
N VAL A 581 1.67 0.02 15.66
CA VAL A 581 2.92 -0.37 14.97
C VAL A 581 3.01 -1.89 14.83
N ALA A 582 2.91 -2.63 15.94
CA ALA A 582 3.03 -4.09 15.92
C ALA A 582 1.93 -4.78 15.08
N LEU A 583 0.73 -4.21 15.04
CA LEU A 583 -0.34 -4.69 14.16
C LEU A 583 0.03 -4.51 12.69
N ASN A 584 0.60 -3.36 12.31
CA ASN A 584 1.10 -3.14 10.95
C ASN A 584 2.28 -4.05 10.60
N GLU A 585 3.22 -4.29 11.53
CA GLU A 585 4.29 -5.25 11.32
C GLU A 585 3.74 -6.66 11.07
N CYS A 586 2.77 -7.09 11.88
CA CYS A 586 2.06 -8.35 11.71
C CYS A 586 1.36 -8.44 10.35
N THR A 587 0.56 -7.44 9.97
CA THR A 587 -0.18 -7.49 8.69
C THR A 587 0.76 -7.45 7.49
N ARG A 588 1.81 -6.64 7.53
CA ARG A 588 2.85 -6.59 6.50
C ARG A 588 3.55 -7.93 6.31
N LYS A 589 3.89 -8.59 7.42
CA LYS A 589 4.52 -9.92 7.43
C LYS A 589 3.59 -11.01 6.92
N TYR A 590 2.38 -11.12 7.46
CA TYR A 590 1.54 -12.33 7.25
C TYR A 590 0.43 -12.15 6.21
N ILE A 591 -0.05 -10.92 6.01
CA ILE A 591 -1.25 -10.62 5.21
C ILE A 591 -0.86 -9.97 3.87
N GLY A 592 0.10 -9.05 3.89
CA GLY A 592 0.47 -8.18 2.76
C GLY A 592 -0.45 -6.98 2.59
N SER A 593 -0.43 -6.37 1.41
CA SER A 593 -1.20 -5.16 1.08
C SER A 593 -2.57 -5.45 0.45
N ASN A 594 -3.00 -6.71 0.37
CA ASN A 594 -4.33 -7.04 -0.14
C ASN A 594 -5.41 -6.56 0.83
N SER A 595 -6.19 -5.58 0.40
CA SER A 595 -7.23 -4.93 1.19
C SER A 595 -8.33 -5.88 1.67
N GLN A 596 -8.69 -6.89 0.86
CA GLN A 596 -9.67 -7.90 1.26
C GLN A 596 -9.12 -8.78 2.40
N ARG A 597 -7.93 -9.36 2.24
CA ARG A 597 -7.30 -10.16 3.31
C ARG A 597 -7.17 -9.33 4.59
N LEU A 598 -6.72 -8.08 4.48
CA LEU A 598 -6.58 -7.18 5.63
C LEU A 598 -7.91 -6.92 6.32
N ALA A 599 -8.97 -6.61 5.56
CA ALA A 599 -10.29 -6.38 6.13
C ALA A 599 -10.83 -7.62 6.86
N LEU A 600 -10.68 -8.80 6.27
CA LEU A 600 -11.15 -10.04 6.87
C LEU A 600 -10.34 -10.40 8.11
N PHE A 601 -9.02 -10.21 8.09
CA PHE A 601 -8.15 -10.40 9.25
C PHE A 601 -8.50 -9.46 10.41
N LEU A 602 -8.61 -8.16 10.13
CA LEU A 602 -8.97 -7.15 11.13
C LEU A 602 -10.36 -7.38 11.73
N ALA A 603 -11.33 -7.83 10.93
CA ALA A 603 -12.65 -8.20 11.43
C ALA A 603 -12.58 -9.35 12.45
N GLN A 604 -11.68 -10.32 12.26
CA GLN A 604 -11.47 -11.38 13.23
C GLN A 604 -10.81 -10.84 14.50
N VAL A 605 -9.71 -10.11 14.35
CA VAL A 605 -8.97 -9.48 15.46
C VAL A 605 -9.88 -8.59 16.30
N PHE A 606 -10.76 -7.83 15.66
CA PHE A 606 -11.67 -6.92 16.34
C PHE A 606 -12.63 -7.67 17.27
N LEU A 607 -13.11 -8.85 16.89
CA LEU A 607 -13.91 -9.67 17.80
C LEU A 607 -13.04 -10.37 18.87
N GLU A 608 -11.94 -10.99 18.47
CA GLU A 608 -11.06 -11.77 19.38
C GLU A 608 -10.49 -10.92 20.53
N THR A 609 -10.26 -9.64 20.29
CA THR A 609 -9.77 -8.69 21.30
C THR A 609 -10.86 -8.02 22.12
N ALA A 610 -12.11 -8.50 22.03
CA ALA A 610 -13.29 -7.86 22.62
C ALA A 610 -13.39 -6.37 22.22
N GLN A 611 -13.20 -6.10 20.93
CA GLN A 611 -13.16 -4.76 20.33
C GLN A 611 -12.05 -3.89 20.92
N TRP A 612 -10.88 -4.48 21.20
CA TRP A 612 -9.72 -3.84 21.81
C TRP A 612 -9.98 -3.21 23.19
N ARG A 613 -10.95 -3.73 23.95
CA ARG A 613 -11.30 -3.17 25.26
C ARG A 613 -10.35 -3.64 26.36
N ASN A 614 -10.02 -2.72 27.27
CA ASN A 614 -9.22 -2.99 28.46
C ASN A 614 -9.87 -2.46 29.76
N PRO A 615 -10.97 -3.05 30.26
CA PRO A 615 -11.59 -2.60 31.52
C PRO A 615 -10.71 -2.77 32.77
N GLY A 616 -9.63 -3.57 32.70
CA GLY A 616 -8.74 -3.84 33.82
C GLY A 616 -9.17 -5.03 34.68
N GLY A 617 -8.43 -5.29 35.77
CA GLY A 617 -8.68 -6.43 36.65
C GLY A 617 -8.58 -7.78 35.93
N THR A 618 -9.65 -8.56 35.94
CA THR A 618 -9.75 -9.85 35.23
C THR A 618 -10.19 -9.73 33.77
N LYS A 619 -10.38 -8.51 33.28
CA LYS A 619 -10.76 -8.18 31.90
C LYS A 619 -9.65 -7.33 31.27
N ARG A 620 -8.49 -7.93 31.06
CA ARG A 620 -7.32 -7.28 30.47
C ARG A 620 -7.31 -7.48 28.96
N LEU A 621 -6.78 -6.49 28.23
CA LEU A 621 -6.54 -6.63 26.80
C LEU A 621 -5.51 -7.75 26.53
N MET A 622 -5.64 -8.41 25.37
CA MET A 622 -4.83 -9.55 24.95
C MET A 622 -4.94 -10.80 25.82
N HIS A 623 -5.81 -10.84 26.84
CA HIS A 623 -6.05 -12.01 27.67
C HIS A 623 -7.51 -12.42 27.59
N GLU A 624 -7.78 -13.73 27.50
CA GLU A 624 -9.11 -14.26 27.69
C GLU A 624 -9.61 -13.84 29.08
N TRP A 625 -10.79 -13.21 29.11
CA TRP A 625 -11.36 -12.69 30.35
C TRP A 625 -11.64 -13.83 31.33
N GLY A 626 -11.15 -13.69 32.56
CA GLY A 626 -11.24 -14.73 33.59
C GLY A 626 -10.07 -15.73 33.60
N PHE A 627 -9.05 -15.55 32.75
CA PHE A 627 -7.76 -16.24 32.83
C PHE A 627 -7.87 -17.78 32.89
N GLY A 628 -8.74 -18.34 32.04
CA GLY A 628 -8.94 -19.78 31.94
C GLY A 628 -9.58 -20.42 33.18
N ARG A 629 -10.33 -19.64 33.97
CA ARG A 629 -11.17 -20.19 35.03
C ARG A 629 -12.21 -21.12 34.42
N TYR A 630 -12.41 -22.28 35.05
CA TYR A 630 -13.47 -23.21 34.62
C TYR A 630 -14.83 -22.52 34.52
N SER A 631 -15.53 -22.78 33.43
CA SER A 631 -16.88 -22.32 33.16
C SER A 631 -17.72 -23.44 32.58
N ALA A 632 -18.87 -23.73 33.17
CA ALA A 632 -19.83 -24.68 32.60
C ALA A 632 -20.37 -24.23 31.22
N ALA A 633 -20.36 -22.92 30.94
CA ALA A 633 -20.73 -22.37 29.63
C ALA A 633 -19.64 -22.56 28.56
N ASN A 634 -18.39 -22.80 28.98
CA ASN A 634 -17.29 -23.17 28.10
C ASN A 634 -16.46 -24.30 28.75
N PRO A 635 -16.92 -25.56 28.70
CA PRO A 635 -16.26 -26.68 29.39
C PRO A 635 -14.82 -26.92 28.95
N ALA A 636 -14.40 -26.43 27.77
CA ALA A 636 -13.03 -26.52 27.31
C ALA A 636 -12.02 -25.83 28.25
N THR A 637 -12.46 -24.82 29.01
CA THR A 637 -11.69 -24.15 30.08
C THR A 637 -11.07 -25.12 31.09
N GLN A 638 -11.71 -26.27 31.31
CA GLN A 638 -11.19 -27.32 32.17
C GLN A 638 -9.84 -27.88 31.69
N TYR A 639 -9.61 -27.88 30.37
CA TYR A 639 -8.48 -28.57 29.77
C TYR A 639 -7.33 -27.63 29.39
N TYR A 640 -7.62 -26.44 28.85
CA TYR A 640 -6.55 -25.51 28.50
C TYR A 640 -6.01 -24.74 29.73
N GLY A 641 -6.82 -24.53 30.76
CA GLY A 641 -6.39 -23.98 32.05
C GLY A 641 -5.53 -22.70 31.90
N PRO A 642 -4.25 -22.71 32.30
CA PRO A 642 -3.36 -21.53 32.19
C PRO A 642 -2.99 -21.16 30.74
N PHE A 643 -3.28 -22.00 29.75
CA PHE A 643 -3.11 -21.73 28.31
C PHE A 643 -4.39 -21.19 27.69
N TYR A 644 -5.07 -20.28 28.39
CA TYR A 644 -6.21 -19.52 27.89
C TYR A 644 -5.79 -18.55 26.79
N GLY A 645 -6.75 -17.91 26.11
CA GLY A 645 -6.47 -17.03 24.96
C GLY A 645 -5.48 -15.89 25.25
N HIS A 646 -4.39 -15.81 24.48
CA HIS A 646 -3.44 -14.68 24.49
C HIS A 646 -3.30 -14.02 23.10
N GLY A 647 -3.09 -12.70 23.07
CA GLY A 647 -2.80 -11.95 21.84
C GLY A 647 -4.03 -11.65 20.97
N ILE A 648 -3.78 -11.08 19.78
CA ILE A 648 -4.83 -10.50 18.92
C ILE A 648 -5.77 -11.52 18.29
N MET A 649 -5.42 -12.81 18.34
CA MET A 649 -6.22 -13.93 17.85
C MET A 649 -6.45 -15.00 18.93
N GLN A 650 -6.25 -14.64 20.21
CA GLN A 650 -6.52 -15.50 21.37
C GLN A 650 -5.92 -16.91 21.24
N LEU A 651 -4.60 -16.98 21.01
CA LEU A 651 -3.85 -18.24 20.98
C LEU A 651 -4.14 -19.02 22.28
N THR A 652 -4.66 -20.25 22.15
CA THR A 652 -5.16 -21.07 23.25
C THR A 652 -4.58 -22.49 23.12
N TRP A 653 -4.44 -23.23 24.22
CA TRP A 653 -3.88 -24.61 24.31
C TRP A 653 -2.36 -24.72 24.30
N ALA A 654 -1.79 -25.57 25.16
CA ALA A 654 -0.34 -25.71 25.33
C ALA A 654 0.39 -26.06 24.02
N GLY A 655 -0.23 -26.83 23.13
CA GLY A 655 0.36 -27.19 21.84
C GLY A 655 0.54 -25.99 20.91
N ASN A 656 -0.42 -25.07 20.90
CA ASN A 656 -0.36 -23.86 20.08
C ASN A 656 0.69 -22.87 20.62
N PHE A 657 0.78 -22.71 21.94
CA PHE A 657 1.86 -21.94 22.58
C PHE A 657 3.22 -22.57 22.27
N ALA A 658 3.37 -23.89 22.41
CA ALA A 658 4.63 -24.56 22.08
C ALA A 658 5.04 -24.33 20.62
N ALA A 659 4.10 -24.47 19.68
CA ALA A 659 4.33 -24.24 18.26
C ALA A 659 4.73 -22.79 17.98
N TYR A 660 4.05 -21.81 18.59
CA TYR A 660 4.39 -20.40 18.42
C TYR A 660 5.76 -20.07 19.00
N GLY A 661 6.07 -20.52 20.22
CA GLY A 661 7.38 -20.30 20.84
C GLY A 661 8.53 -20.87 20.01
N GLN A 662 8.35 -22.06 19.44
CA GLN A 662 9.31 -22.65 18.51
C GLN A 662 9.43 -21.85 17.21
N TYR A 663 8.30 -21.45 16.62
CA TYR A 663 8.28 -20.64 15.41
C TYR A 663 8.98 -19.29 15.60
N ARG A 664 8.71 -18.62 16.72
CA ARG A 664 9.24 -17.29 17.04
C ARG A 664 10.67 -17.32 17.57
N GLY A 665 11.13 -18.48 18.06
CA GLY A 665 12.45 -18.64 18.69
C GLY A 665 12.51 -18.05 20.11
N ILE A 666 11.42 -18.13 20.89
CA ILE A 666 11.37 -17.54 22.23
C ILE A 666 12.28 -18.34 23.18
N PRO A 667 13.24 -17.69 23.88
CA PRO A 667 14.09 -18.36 24.84
C PRO A 667 13.31 -19.05 25.97
N VAL A 668 13.86 -20.15 26.48
CA VAL A 668 13.29 -20.86 27.64
C VAL A 668 13.29 -19.95 28.87
N ASN A 669 12.28 -20.10 29.73
CA ASN A 669 12.24 -19.41 31.00
C ASN A 669 13.25 -20.05 31.98
N SER A 670 14.27 -19.30 32.40
CA SER A 670 15.31 -19.76 33.34
C SER A 670 14.99 -19.51 34.81
N SER A 671 13.89 -18.80 35.13
CA SER A 671 13.55 -18.45 36.53
C SER A 671 12.75 -19.54 37.25
N ASP A 672 12.37 -20.62 36.56
CA ASP A 672 11.48 -21.68 37.05
C ASP A 672 10.10 -21.19 37.56
N THR A 673 9.75 -19.92 37.31
CA THR A 673 8.52 -19.27 37.77
C THR A 673 7.70 -18.74 36.60
N TYR A 674 6.41 -19.08 36.58
CA TYR A 674 5.46 -18.65 35.56
C TYR A 674 4.40 -17.73 36.18
N VAL A 675 3.99 -16.71 35.45
CA VAL A 675 2.95 -15.77 35.89
C VAL A 675 1.60 -16.50 35.98
N GLU A 676 0.96 -16.42 37.14
CA GLU A 676 -0.42 -16.88 37.34
C GLU A 676 -1.32 -15.65 37.54
N ARG A 677 -2.23 -15.43 36.58
CA ARG A 677 -3.13 -14.27 36.56
C ARG A 677 -4.44 -14.52 37.29
N LEU A 678 -4.86 -15.78 37.48
CA LEU A 678 -6.15 -16.11 38.11
C LEU A 678 -6.10 -15.76 39.61
N PRO A 679 -6.91 -14.79 40.08
CA PRO A 679 -6.83 -14.36 41.47
C PRO A 679 -7.12 -15.49 42.46
N GLY A 680 -6.23 -15.68 43.43
CA GLY A 680 -6.35 -16.70 44.47
C GLY A 680 -6.04 -18.13 44.02
N ALA A 681 -5.62 -18.35 42.77
CA ALA A 681 -5.18 -19.66 42.31
C ALA A 681 -3.72 -19.94 42.71
N ALA A 682 -3.42 -21.21 42.99
CA ALA A 682 -2.05 -21.69 43.00
C ALA A 682 -1.48 -21.68 41.57
N ALA A 683 -0.15 -21.61 41.43
CA ALA A 683 0.51 -21.66 40.13
C ALA A 683 0.12 -22.93 39.37
N ARG A 684 -0.58 -22.77 38.23
CA ARG A 684 -1.02 -23.90 37.40
C ARG A 684 0.10 -24.45 36.50
N ILE A 685 1.11 -23.64 36.19
CA ILE A 685 2.32 -24.08 35.47
C ILE A 685 3.46 -24.27 36.47
N THR A 686 3.95 -25.51 36.58
CA THR A 686 5.06 -25.93 37.44
C THR A 686 6.02 -26.84 36.68
N LYS A 687 7.15 -27.22 37.31
CA LYS A 687 8.14 -28.15 36.75
C LYS A 687 7.59 -29.55 36.42
N THR A 688 6.45 -29.93 36.99
CA THR A 688 5.86 -31.27 36.85
C THR A 688 4.43 -31.26 36.32
N SER A 689 3.77 -30.09 36.26
CA SER A 689 2.42 -29.96 35.73
C SER A 689 2.36 -30.35 34.26
N ARG A 690 1.36 -31.15 33.88
CA ARG A 690 1.11 -31.54 32.48
C ARG A 690 -0.17 -30.86 31.99
N HIS A 691 -0.16 -30.46 30.73
CA HIS A 691 -1.21 -29.64 30.12
C HIS A 691 -1.60 -30.21 28.77
N TYR A 692 -2.88 -30.11 28.42
CA TYR A 692 -3.36 -30.64 27.15
C TYR A 692 -2.86 -29.80 25.96
N SER A 693 -2.33 -30.47 24.93
CA SER A 693 -1.85 -29.83 23.71
C SER A 693 -2.97 -29.27 22.84
N ALA A 694 -4.16 -29.87 22.92
CA ALA A 694 -5.41 -29.47 22.28
C ALA A 694 -6.59 -30.04 23.09
N ASN A 695 -7.83 -29.89 22.60
CA ASN A 695 -8.98 -30.54 23.22
C ASN A 695 -8.80 -32.08 23.22
N PRO A 696 -8.98 -32.77 24.35
CA PRO A 696 -8.86 -34.23 24.40
C PRO A 696 -9.79 -34.97 23.42
N ALA A 697 -10.98 -34.41 23.15
CA ALA A 697 -11.92 -34.97 22.18
C ALA A 697 -11.40 -34.89 20.73
N ASP A 698 -10.47 -33.98 20.47
CA ASP A 698 -9.82 -33.77 19.17
C ASP A 698 -8.42 -34.43 19.11
N GLY A 699 -8.11 -35.34 20.04
CA GLY A 699 -6.82 -36.04 20.13
C GLY A 699 -5.73 -35.26 20.87
N GLY A 700 -6.10 -34.28 21.69
CA GLY A 700 -5.15 -33.54 22.55
C GLY A 700 -4.49 -34.44 23.60
N GLU A 701 -3.17 -34.34 23.73
CA GLU A 701 -2.37 -35.14 24.65
C GLU A 701 -1.76 -34.29 25.77
N LEU A 702 -1.54 -34.90 26.93
CA LEU A 702 -0.88 -34.24 28.06
C LEU A 702 0.63 -34.09 27.81
N MET A 703 1.10 -32.86 27.72
CA MET A 703 2.51 -32.51 27.58
C MET A 703 3.05 -31.78 28.81
N LEU A 704 4.33 -31.99 29.11
CA LEU A 704 5.05 -31.19 30.09
C LEU A 704 5.40 -29.83 29.46
N TRP A 705 5.05 -28.72 30.12
CA TRP A 705 5.42 -27.38 29.63
C TRP A 705 6.87 -27.03 29.96
N TYR A 706 7.31 -27.31 31.18
CA TYR A 706 8.65 -26.98 31.64
C TYR A 706 9.75 -27.83 30.94
N PRO A 707 10.91 -27.25 30.56
CA PRO A 707 11.22 -25.82 30.51
C PRO A 707 10.84 -25.19 29.17
N ARG A 708 9.93 -24.22 29.19
CA ARG A 708 9.56 -23.35 28.06
C ARG A 708 9.36 -21.92 28.54
N TYR A 709 9.22 -20.97 27.61
CA TYR A 709 8.92 -19.57 27.90
C TYR A 709 7.61 -19.41 28.68
N ASP A 710 7.42 -18.26 29.32
CA ASP A 710 6.17 -17.96 30.02
C ASP A 710 5.05 -17.57 29.03
N PRO A 711 3.92 -18.31 28.98
CA PRO A 711 2.78 -17.97 28.12
C PRO A 711 2.28 -16.53 28.23
N ASP A 712 2.37 -15.91 29.42
CA ASP A 712 1.92 -14.54 29.69
C ASP A 712 2.69 -13.51 28.82
N LEU A 713 3.92 -13.84 28.39
CA LEU A 713 4.71 -13.02 27.47
C LEU A 713 4.00 -12.74 26.15
N ILE A 714 3.13 -13.65 25.68
CA ILE A 714 2.40 -13.41 24.43
C ILE A 714 1.43 -12.23 24.58
N ALA A 715 0.79 -12.06 25.73
CA ALA A 715 -0.18 -10.98 25.91
C ALA A 715 0.45 -9.67 26.39
N GLU A 716 1.54 -9.74 27.17
CA GLU A 716 2.19 -8.55 27.73
C GLU A 716 3.26 -7.95 26.80
N ASN A 717 3.83 -8.72 25.86
CA ASN A 717 4.68 -8.17 24.81
C ASN A 717 3.85 -7.83 23.57
N VAL A 718 3.74 -6.54 23.26
CA VAL A 718 2.95 -6.01 22.13
C VAL A 718 3.31 -6.68 20.79
N SER A 719 4.61 -6.92 20.53
CA SER A 719 5.07 -7.56 19.29
C SER A 719 4.62 -9.02 19.23
N TYR A 720 4.77 -9.78 20.32
CA TYR A 720 4.28 -11.17 20.38
C TYR A 720 2.76 -11.27 20.34
N ALA A 721 2.05 -10.32 20.95
CA ALA A 721 0.59 -10.28 20.95
C ALA A 721 0.06 -10.17 19.51
N CYS A 722 0.68 -9.35 18.67
CA CYS A 722 0.30 -9.19 17.28
C CYS A 722 0.84 -10.34 16.40
N ASP A 723 2.14 -10.64 16.49
CA ASP A 723 2.81 -11.65 15.67
C ASP A 723 2.21 -13.05 15.86
N SER A 724 1.80 -13.42 17.08
CA SER A 724 1.11 -14.70 17.35
C SER A 724 -0.22 -14.83 16.59
N GLY A 725 -0.95 -13.74 16.37
CA GLY A 725 -2.19 -13.76 15.60
C GLY A 725 -1.95 -13.96 14.11
N GLY A 726 -0.92 -13.30 13.56
CA GLY A 726 -0.48 -13.53 12.19
C GLY A 726 0.09 -14.93 11.97
N PHE A 727 0.90 -15.43 12.91
CA PHE A 727 1.34 -16.83 12.95
C PHE A 727 0.16 -17.80 12.93
N TYR A 728 -0.85 -17.60 13.78
CA TYR A 728 -2.02 -18.47 13.81
C TYR A 728 -2.73 -18.48 12.46
N TRP A 729 -2.90 -17.30 11.84
CA TRP A 729 -3.52 -17.16 10.52
C TRP A 729 -2.82 -17.98 9.43
N VAL A 730 -1.48 -17.93 9.37
CA VAL A 730 -0.70 -18.61 8.32
C VAL A 730 -0.40 -20.07 8.64
N SER A 731 -0.44 -20.48 9.91
CA SER A 731 -0.17 -21.86 10.35
C SER A 731 -1.41 -22.75 10.45
N LYS A 732 -2.62 -22.16 10.45
CA LYS A 732 -3.87 -22.92 10.57
C LYS A 732 -4.05 -23.91 9.42
N ARG A 733 -4.16 -25.20 9.77
CA ARG A 733 -4.51 -26.29 8.85
C ARG A 733 -6.01 -26.55 8.84
N PHE A 734 -6.53 -26.89 7.66
CA PHE A 734 -7.92 -27.25 7.43
C PHE A 734 -8.05 -28.10 6.17
N SER A 735 -9.26 -28.53 5.82
CA SER A 735 -9.52 -29.47 4.72
C SER A 735 -8.97 -29.05 3.35
N ARG A 736 -8.68 -27.76 3.14
CA ARG A 736 -8.17 -27.21 1.88
C ARG A 736 -6.69 -26.81 1.94
N GLY A 737 -5.97 -27.26 2.96
CA GLY A 737 -4.54 -27.03 3.13
C GLY A 737 -4.20 -26.26 4.41
N ILE A 738 -3.29 -25.29 4.29
CA ILE A 738 -2.81 -24.44 5.38
C ILE A 738 -2.93 -22.97 4.97
N ASN A 739 -3.00 -22.07 5.95
CA ASN A 739 -3.09 -20.61 5.77
C ASN A 739 -4.51 -20.14 5.42
N ILE A 740 -5.13 -19.38 6.32
CA ILE A 740 -6.50 -18.87 6.18
C ILE A 740 -6.63 -17.91 4.98
N SER A 741 -5.53 -17.30 4.52
CA SER A 741 -5.52 -16.46 3.32
C SER A 741 -6.03 -17.19 2.07
N ARG A 742 -5.93 -18.53 2.02
CA ARG A 742 -6.53 -19.33 0.93
C ARG A 742 -8.04 -19.17 0.81
N VAL A 743 -8.72 -18.95 1.95
CA VAL A 743 -10.17 -18.69 1.99
C VAL A 743 -10.44 -17.20 1.81
N ALA A 744 -9.58 -16.35 2.38
CA ALA A 744 -9.74 -14.90 2.27
C ALA A 744 -9.55 -14.37 0.84
N ASP A 745 -8.84 -15.09 -0.03
CA ASP A 745 -8.66 -14.75 -1.45
C ASP A 745 -9.82 -15.20 -2.36
N GLU A 746 -10.78 -15.95 -1.82
CA GLU A 746 -12.00 -16.30 -2.56
C GLU A 746 -12.92 -15.07 -2.69
N PRO A 747 -13.85 -15.07 -3.66
CA PRO A 747 -14.85 -14.01 -3.76
C PRO A 747 -15.56 -13.79 -2.41
N PHE A 748 -15.69 -12.53 -2.00
CA PHE A 748 -16.34 -12.21 -0.73
C PHE A 748 -17.77 -12.78 -0.69
N SER A 749 -18.10 -13.52 0.37
CA SER A 749 -19.45 -14.04 0.60
C SER A 749 -19.69 -14.33 2.08
N PRO A 750 -20.96 -14.31 2.57
CA PRO A 750 -21.27 -14.68 3.94
C PRO A 750 -20.81 -16.09 4.32
N SER A 751 -20.87 -17.04 3.37
CA SER A 751 -20.36 -18.40 3.55
C SER A 751 -18.86 -18.43 3.84
N ASN A 752 -18.09 -17.63 3.11
CA ASN A 752 -16.63 -17.55 3.26
C ASN A 752 -16.25 -16.93 4.61
N ILE A 753 -16.94 -15.86 5.03
CA ILE A 753 -16.73 -15.26 6.36
C ILE A 753 -17.12 -16.25 7.47
N GLY A 754 -18.22 -16.98 7.28
CA GLY A 754 -18.63 -18.04 8.19
C GLY A 754 -17.61 -19.17 8.30
N PHE A 755 -16.90 -19.49 7.21
CA PHE A 755 -15.83 -20.46 7.22
C PHE A 755 -14.58 -19.93 7.94
N ILE A 756 -14.14 -18.70 7.63
CA ILE A 756 -13.03 -18.05 8.34
C ILE A 756 -13.31 -17.98 9.85
N ASN A 757 -14.53 -17.60 10.26
CA ASN A 757 -14.94 -17.58 11.66
C ASN A 757 -14.72 -18.94 12.34
N ARG A 758 -15.11 -20.05 11.69
CA ARG A 758 -14.89 -21.40 12.22
C ARG A 758 -13.41 -21.76 12.28
N LEU A 759 -12.61 -21.32 11.30
CA LEU A 759 -11.16 -21.55 11.32
C LEU A 759 -10.47 -20.81 12.46
N VAL A 760 -10.94 -19.61 12.80
CA VAL A 760 -10.41 -18.81 13.90
C VAL A 760 -10.86 -19.36 15.25
N ASN A 761 -12.16 -19.41 15.50
CA ASN A 761 -12.74 -19.67 16.83
C ASN A 761 -13.14 -21.14 17.06
N GLY A 762 -13.04 -22.02 16.06
CA GLY A 762 -13.45 -23.43 16.17
C GLY A 762 -14.97 -23.66 16.19
N GLY A 763 -15.79 -22.59 16.23
CA GLY A 763 -17.25 -22.67 16.33
C GLY A 763 -17.97 -21.41 15.82
N GLY A 764 -19.25 -21.27 16.19
CA GLY A 764 -20.14 -20.19 15.71
C GLY A 764 -20.13 -18.89 16.52
N ASN A 765 -19.28 -18.77 17.54
CA ASN A 765 -19.26 -17.58 18.40
C ASN A 765 -18.89 -16.30 17.61
N GLY A 766 -19.66 -15.24 17.80
CA GLY A 766 -19.47 -13.96 17.11
C GLY A 766 -19.66 -14.01 15.59
N TYR A 767 -20.38 -15.02 15.09
CA TYR A 767 -20.61 -15.21 13.66
C TYR A 767 -21.15 -13.94 12.99
N TYR A 768 -22.16 -13.30 13.59
CA TYR A 768 -22.86 -12.17 13.00
C TYR A 768 -22.03 -10.90 13.03
N GLU A 769 -21.39 -10.62 14.16
CA GLU A 769 -20.48 -9.51 14.37
C GLU A 769 -19.35 -9.53 13.32
N ARG A 770 -18.72 -10.69 13.11
CA ARG A 770 -17.66 -10.84 12.09
C ARG A 770 -18.15 -10.60 10.67
N GLN A 771 -19.41 -10.93 10.34
CA GLN A 771 -20.00 -10.58 9.04
C GLN A 771 -20.09 -9.06 8.89
N ALA A 772 -20.66 -8.39 9.89
CA ALA A 772 -20.84 -6.96 9.86
C ALA A 772 -19.49 -6.20 9.85
N TYR A 773 -18.55 -6.60 10.70
CA TYR A 773 -17.20 -6.03 10.72
C TYR A 773 -16.48 -6.20 9.39
N SER A 774 -16.60 -7.38 8.76
CA SER A 774 -15.98 -7.63 7.46
C SER A 774 -16.51 -6.66 6.40
N VAL A 775 -17.83 -6.50 6.28
CA VAL A 775 -18.43 -5.56 5.30
C VAL A 775 -18.06 -4.11 5.61
N TYR A 776 -18.09 -3.71 6.89
CA TYR A 776 -17.69 -2.37 7.31
C TYR A 776 -16.24 -2.06 6.91
N ILE A 777 -15.29 -2.89 7.33
CA ILE A 777 -13.86 -2.66 7.07
C ILE A 777 -13.55 -2.75 5.58
N LEU A 778 -14.19 -3.68 4.84
CA LEU A 778 -14.05 -3.75 3.38
C LEU A 778 -14.49 -2.45 2.70
N SER A 779 -15.59 -1.84 3.15
CA SER A 779 -16.07 -0.57 2.57
C SER A 779 -15.06 0.57 2.76
N LEU A 780 -14.32 0.54 3.87
CA LEU A 780 -13.27 1.51 4.17
C LEU A 780 -11.99 1.25 3.36
N LEU A 781 -11.55 -0.01 3.23
CA LEU A 781 -10.27 -0.36 2.60
C LEU A 781 -10.35 -0.50 1.06
N ASN A 782 -11.47 -0.98 0.51
CA ASN A 782 -11.64 -1.13 -0.94
C ASN A 782 -12.10 0.17 -1.59
N ASP A 783 -12.40 0.15 -2.89
CA ASP A 783 -12.78 1.33 -3.67
C ASP A 783 -14.30 1.48 -3.89
N LYS A 784 -15.13 0.73 -3.15
CA LYS A 784 -16.58 0.93 -3.18
C LYS A 784 -16.94 2.31 -2.61
N ALA A 785 -17.68 3.12 -3.36
CA ALA A 785 -17.94 4.52 -3.03
C ALA A 785 -19.28 4.75 -2.31
N ASP A 786 -20.30 3.96 -2.63
CA ASP A 786 -21.65 4.13 -2.09
C ASP A 786 -21.94 3.02 -1.08
N VAL A 787 -21.96 3.39 0.19
CA VAL A 787 -22.46 2.53 1.27
C VAL A 787 -23.52 3.31 2.01
N SER A 788 -24.76 2.83 1.92
CA SER A 788 -25.85 3.21 2.82
C SER A 788 -25.38 3.11 4.27
N GLU A 789 -25.98 3.88 5.17
CA GLU A 789 -25.64 3.86 6.61
C GLU A 789 -25.79 2.47 7.25
N ALA A 790 -26.53 1.56 6.60
CA ALA A 790 -26.59 0.16 6.94
C ALA A 790 -26.63 -0.75 5.70
N VAL A 791 -26.12 -1.98 5.83
CA VAL A 791 -26.12 -3.00 4.76
C VAL A 791 -26.68 -4.31 5.29
N THR A 792 -27.72 -4.84 4.64
CA THR A 792 -28.26 -6.17 4.94
C THR A 792 -27.36 -7.26 4.38
N ILE A 793 -26.97 -8.20 5.22
CA ILE A 793 -26.23 -9.41 4.88
C ILE A 793 -27.16 -10.59 5.15
N THR A 794 -27.28 -11.50 4.17
CA THR A 794 -28.08 -12.72 4.28
C THR A 794 -27.16 -13.94 4.30
N PRO A 795 -26.75 -14.42 5.48
CA PRO A 795 -26.11 -15.72 5.66
C PRO A 795 -26.91 -16.89 5.06
N PRO A 796 -26.26 -18.02 4.77
CA PRO A 796 -26.99 -19.25 4.43
C PRO A 796 -27.93 -19.69 5.56
N SER A 797 -29.09 -20.22 5.18
CA SER A 797 -30.04 -20.86 6.11
C SER A 797 -29.34 -21.94 6.96
N PRO A 798 -29.65 -22.09 8.26
CA PRO A 798 -30.75 -21.47 9.02
C PRO A 798 -30.38 -20.17 9.76
N LYS A 799 -29.29 -19.50 9.40
CA LYS A 799 -28.88 -18.25 10.08
C LYS A 799 -29.76 -17.08 9.65
N SER A 800 -30.18 -16.25 10.61
CA SER A 800 -30.93 -15.01 10.37
C SER A 800 -30.11 -14.01 9.55
N SER A 801 -30.78 -13.01 8.96
CA SER A 801 -30.07 -11.89 8.34
C SER A 801 -29.47 -10.96 9.40
N ILE A 802 -28.49 -10.15 9.01
CA ILE A 802 -27.92 -9.09 9.85
C ILE A 802 -27.89 -7.76 9.08
N LEU A 803 -28.32 -6.69 9.74
CA LEU A 803 -28.23 -5.31 9.27
C LEU A 803 -26.95 -4.68 9.82
N ALA A 804 -25.86 -4.75 9.06
CA ALA A 804 -24.56 -4.23 9.45
C ALA A 804 -24.57 -2.70 9.47
N ASN A 805 -24.10 -2.09 10.56
CA ASN A 805 -23.94 -0.64 10.66
C ASN A 805 -22.69 -0.16 9.91
N MET A 806 -22.86 0.84 9.06
CA MET A 806 -21.79 1.38 8.20
C MET A 806 -21.28 2.75 8.67
N LEU A 807 -21.74 3.24 9.82
CA LEU A 807 -21.34 4.53 10.33
C LEU A 807 -19.92 4.45 10.88
N ARG A 808 -19.07 5.39 10.42
CA ARG A 808 -17.73 5.58 10.97
C ARG A 808 -17.78 6.11 12.41
N PRO A 809 -16.72 5.90 13.21
CA PRO A 809 -16.57 6.59 14.48
C PRO A 809 -16.68 8.09 14.23
N GLU A 810 -17.34 8.80 15.15
CA GLU A 810 -17.49 10.25 15.05
C GLU A 810 -16.17 10.99 15.27
#